data_AF-A0A9W4UE49-F1
#
_entry.id   AF-A0A9W4UE49-F1
#
_cell.length_a   1.000
_cell.length_b   1.000
_cell.length_c   1.000
_cell.angle_alpha   90.00
_cell.angle_beta   90.00
_cell.angle_gamma   90.00
#
_symmetry.space_group_name_H-M   'P 1'
#
loop_
_entity.id
_entity.type
_entity.pdbx_description
1 polymer ?
#
loop_
_entity_poly.entity_id
_entity_poly.type
_entity_poly.pdbx_seq_one_letter_code
_entity_poly.pdbx_strand_id
1 'polypeptide(L)'
;MSRSRSQWDTGEPMELDLPYRPACSPNITSTDSSDTNCIRQNVYIHPERSALMQDDSSFSHTEVDPRDLDFRFRPSVESSNLALSSSRSRSKYIRRTRHKSPPRRRSDRYEEPRIYTYDSYIPSYRRRRISDSSDHSRSRRDHLTTNTDPLPSQFAQRAESPLVVAMADLDMRADDRDDRRDRGRYNRDNRGGNNKRRRDDEDDHHYTPRDDRRVSQRRRRDDPRDGHRRGRYEEPPFPKLRRMIINIASTAKLPEDESIEIARLLRDNFDDDDVRNQFFDVFTQLIIDQPFKIPFVAAVAFYGNQIKAEITVEAMKRVGARLQDALAAGQWREFKLLLRFFACLQPIFEEDGIFSLLGQLFDTVVDLQSANENDVVGIELVKTILLTMPYAIASGGSRFHEKANELLNSTGIVAGNTLSVEGFIHPYDDELEETVINYHSVIGLLQQQLTSESQSGWKLACIPKFHVDALQRTNPEETLSTAPATHVFPTFTIPSPVNPGPKPLFPEAYFSLFANSESSTVPALTDIAASLIRDAIVDTIDQLDFNREVVAKFLVDLDCYWSHGTFANRGIALDKFVQEFGTDKKTYKSEDMAIDAIFSLLFKLPTSEHKLVYYHSLITQCCKAAPAAIAPSLGRAIRTIYKNLHAMDLELGHRFLDWFSHHLSNFEFRWRWAEWIDDLKLSKLEPKKAFIIAALDKEIRLSFAKRVRQTLPEEFSQLIPVRLDEDISPEFKYEKSETPYAAEGQMLLQQLRKKATHEQVQETIDKIHSQAEEQGITDVLVPSTDAFVTAICRLGAKSLSHFLSCVERGRERLLNIAQESESARRQIVTSVVEYWKDQPGIAVRIVDLLLNYTILAPMTVIQWVFGEHMGAGEALTESWVFEMVSNTVTKVTNRNRQIASARLQKGLPAEQVEMVDATLTKDRDNARELFKYIADACQGLSEGAADGLIEKETSGALSAEDGQLIRAWGKRWNMVFIRKSAIEESVVGEQAVEAKIKFLAAQPEPEIVELAKVDDTNGAAAENGDSMVE
;
A
#
# COMPACT_ATOMS: atom_id res chain seq x y z
N MET A 1 21.72 21.36 -53.33
CA MET A 1 22.58 20.45 -54.15
C MET A 1 22.68 19.13 -53.40
N SER A 2 22.63 17.93 -54.00
CA SER A 2 22.16 17.54 -55.36
C SER A 2 22.21 16.01 -55.57
N ARG A 3 21.08 15.42 -56.02
CA ARG A 3 20.95 14.14 -56.78
C ARG A 3 21.22 12.80 -56.03
N SER A 4 20.62 11.65 -56.39
CA SER A 4 19.39 11.38 -57.21
C SER A 4 19.00 9.88 -57.30
N ARG A 5 17.67 9.59 -57.34
CA ARG A 5 16.95 8.54 -58.15
C ARG A 5 17.25 7.04 -57.89
N SER A 6 16.28 6.10 -57.81
CA SER A 6 15.16 5.66 -58.71
C SER A 6 15.63 4.82 -59.91
N GLN A 7 14.94 3.78 -60.43
CA GLN A 7 13.51 3.35 -60.45
C GLN A 7 13.39 1.78 -60.40
N TRP A 8 12.25 1.13 -60.06
CA TRP A 8 11.14 0.56 -60.91
C TRP A 8 11.61 -0.40 -62.06
N ASP A 9 10.90 -1.44 -62.55
CA ASP A 9 9.45 -1.75 -62.60
C ASP A 9 9.10 -3.23 -63.03
N THR A 10 7.81 -3.63 -63.01
CA THR A 10 7.11 -4.79 -63.70
C THR A 10 7.45 -6.27 -63.32
N GLY A 11 6.56 -7.29 -63.47
CA GLY A 11 5.07 -7.30 -63.63
C GLY A 11 4.43 -8.56 -64.29
N GLU A 12 3.54 -9.29 -63.56
CA GLU A 12 2.36 -10.13 -64.00
C GLU A 12 2.52 -11.30 -65.04
N PRO A 13 1.49 -12.12 -65.44
CA PRO A 13 0.10 -12.39 -64.93
C PRO A 13 -0.38 -13.90 -64.92
N MET A 14 -1.67 -14.14 -64.54
CA MET A 14 -2.63 -15.21 -65.02
C MET A 14 -2.42 -16.72 -64.64
N GLU A 15 -3.44 -17.62 -64.50
CA GLU A 15 -4.93 -17.57 -64.39
C GLU A 15 -5.57 -18.95 -63.99
N LEU A 16 -6.90 -19.03 -63.74
CA LEU A 16 -7.85 -20.20 -63.81
C LEU A 16 -7.79 -21.37 -62.78
N ASP A 17 -8.88 -22.09 -62.38
CA ASP A 17 -10.33 -21.75 -62.28
C ASP A 17 -11.19 -22.82 -61.51
N LEU A 18 -12.19 -22.38 -60.69
CA LEU A 18 -13.55 -22.95 -60.37
C LEU A 18 -13.81 -24.47 -60.07
N PRO A 19 -15.07 -24.96 -59.81
CA PRO A 19 -16.29 -24.40 -59.16
C PRO A 19 -17.00 -25.32 -58.11
N TYR A 20 -17.95 -24.79 -57.29
CA TYR A 20 -19.39 -25.16 -57.28
C TYR A 20 -20.26 -24.27 -56.34
N ARG A 21 -21.61 -24.37 -56.44
CA ARG A 21 -22.67 -23.47 -55.88
C ARG A 21 -23.96 -24.28 -55.56
N PRO A 22 -25.14 -23.73 -55.15
CA PRO A 22 -25.62 -22.32 -54.98
C PRO A 22 -26.01 -22.02 -53.49
N ALA A 23 -27.01 -21.24 -53.02
CA ALA A 23 -28.14 -20.42 -53.53
C ALA A 23 -28.66 -19.45 -52.41
N CYS A 24 -29.59 -18.49 -52.60
CA CYS A 24 -29.85 -17.49 -53.66
C CYS A 24 -31.03 -16.53 -53.28
N SER A 25 -30.78 -15.20 -53.25
CA SER A 25 -31.70 -14.12 -53.72
C SER A 25 -32.91 -13.66 -52.86
N PRO A 26 -33.46 -12.42 -53.06
CA PRO A 26 -33.18 -11.37 -54.07
C PRO A 26 -32.71 -10.00 -53.42
N ASN A 27 -32.81 -8.76 -53.94
CA ASN A 27 -33.46 -8.17 -55.14
C ASN A 27 -32.91 -6.77 -55.60
N ILE A 28 -33.31 -6.36 -56.82
CA ILE A 28 -33.63 -5.01 -57.41
C ILE A 28 -33.34 -3.69 -56.63
N THR A 29 -33.01 -2.52 -57.26
CA THR A 29 -32.04 -2.08 -58.32
C THR A 29 -32.08 -0.54 -58.51
N SER A 30 -31.12 0.01 -59.28
CA SER A 30 -30.97 1.42 -59.77
C SER A 30 -32.15 1.95 -60.63
N THR A 31 -32.29 3.24 -61.03
CA THR A 31 -31.33 4.13 -61.75
C THR A 31 -31.60 5.66 -61.67
N ASP A 32 -30.67 6.43 -62.26
CA ASP A 32 -30.86 7.64 -63.08
C ASP A 32 -30.56 9.06 -62.55
N SER A 33 -30.44 9.98 -63.52
CA SER A 33 -29.81 11.30 -63.44
C SER A 33 -30.61 12.37 -64.20
N SER A 34 -30.47 13.66 -63.86
CA SER A 34 -30.41 14.80 -64.82
C SER A 34 -30.41 16.21 -64.19
N ASP A 35 -29.45 17.02 -64.65
CA ASP A 35 -29.55 18.42 -65.13
C ASP A 35 -30.14 19.64 -64.35
N THR A 36 -29.43 20.76 -64.64
CA THR A 36 -29.89 22.16 -64.81
C THR A 36 -30.14 23.12 -63.63
N ASN A 37 -29.35 24.22 -63.66
CA ASN A 37 -29.76 25.64 -63.53
C ASN A 37 -30.27 26.19 -62.17
N CYS A 38 -30.08 27.48 -61.83
CA CYS A 38 -29.08 28.50 -62.22
C CYS A 38 -29.24 29.74 -61.28
N ILE A 39 -28.59 30.86 -61.63
CA ILE A 39 -28.88 32.25 -61.17
C ILE A 39 -28.30 32.67 -59.80
N ARG A 40 -27.26 33.51 -59.94
CA ARG A 40 -26.66 34.43 -58.95
C ARG A 40 -27.68 35.35 -58.28
N GLN A 41 -27.34 35.89 -57.11
CA GLN A 41 -27.31 37.35 -56.95
C GLN A 41 -26.31 37.84 -55.89
N ASN A 42 -25.37 38.69 -56.31
CA ASN A 42 -24.61 39.57 -55.42
C ASN A 42 -25.39 40.88 -55.24
N VAL A 43 -25.48 41.40 -54.02
CA VAL A 43 -25.71 42.83 -53.77
C VAL A 43 -24.76 43.29 -52.65
N TYR A 44 -23.72 44.02 -53.04
CA TYR A 44 -22.98 44.93 -52.14
C TYR A 44 -23.91 46.11 -51.75
N ILE A 45 -23.71 46.73 -50.58
CA ILE A 45 -23.38 48.17 -50.43
C ILE A 45 -23.30 48.59 -48.94
N HIS A 46 -22.32 49.45 -48.65
CA HIS A 46 -21.97 50.14 -47.38
C HIS A 46 -22.61 51.57 -47.36
N PRO A 47 -22.30 52.56 -46.48
CA PRO A 47 -21.76 52.58 -45.10
C PRO A 47 -22.43 53.63 -44.14
N GLU A 48 -21.91 53.71 -42.90
CA GLU A 48 -21.58 54.93 -42.10
C GLU A 48 -22.59 56.01 -41.56
N ARG A 49 -22.31 56.40 -40.30
CA ARG A 49 -22.33 57.74 -39.63
C ARG A 49 -23.64 58.51 -39.29
N SER A 50 -23.81 58.80 -37.99
CA SER A 50 -23.72 60.12 -37.30
C SER A 50 -23.84 59.90 -35.76
N ALA A 51 -23.25 60.61 -34.78
CA ALA A 51 -22.81 62.02 -34.57
C ALA A 51 -23.97 63.00 -34.24
N LEU A 52 -23.92 63.93 -33.26
CA LEU A 52 -23.04 64.24 -32.10
C LEU A 52 -23.72 65.32 -31.19
N MET A 53 -23.14 65.69 -30.02
CA MET A 53 -23.44 66.89 -29.17
C MET A 53 -24.80 66.92 -28.43
N GLN A 54 -25.07 67.61 -27.31
CA GLN A 54 -24.37 68.40 -26.24
C GLN A 54 -25.35 68.48 -25.01
N ASP A 55 -25.25 69.13 -23.83
CA ASP A 55 -24.40 70.08 -23.03
C ASP A 55 -24.92 69.97 -21.55
N ASP A 56 -24.47 70.59 -20.43
CA ASP A 56 -23.25 71.28 -19.91
C ASP A 56 -23.45 71.49 -18.35
N SER A 57 -22.49 72.11 -17.64
CA SER A 57 -22.48 72.58 -16.23
C SER A 57 -22.29 71.51 -15.13
N SER A 58 -21.24 71.47 -14.27
CA SER A 58 -20.45 72.44 -13.45
C SER A 58 -21.01 72.63 -12.02
N PHE A 59 -20.26 72.51 -10.91
CA PHE A 59 -19.05 73.27 -10.54
C PHE A 59 -18.07 72.56 -9.55
N SER A 60 -16.75 72.80 -9.75
CA SER A 60 -15.60 72.92 -8.80
C SER A 60 -15.44 72.15 -7.46
N HIS A 61 -14.23 71.57 -7.26
CA HIS A 61 -13.22 71.69 -6.16
C HIS A 61 -13.65 71.88 -4.66
N THR A 62 -12.86 71.49 -3.63
CA THR A 62 -11.37 71.56 -3.49
C THR A 62 -10.80 70.55 -2.48
N GLU A 63 -9.49 70.28 -2.54
CA GLU A 63 -8.69 69.54 -1.54
C GLU A 63 -8.49 70.34 -0.23
N VAL A 64 -8.37 69.66 0.93
CA VAL A 64 -7.47 70.03 2.08
C VAL A 64 -7.16 68.78 2.93
N ASP A 65 -5.88 68.57 3.26
CA ASP A 65 -5.38 67.91 4.49
C ASP A 65 -4.37 68.88 5.14
N PRO A 66 -4.43 69.13 6.47
CA PRO A 66 -3.26 68.74 7.27
C PRO A 66 -3.52 68.35 8.75
N ARG A 67 -2.93 67.22 9.15
CA ARG A 67 -2.00 67.03 10.30
C ARG A 67 -2.35 67.36 11.77
N ASP A 68 -1.90 66.43 12.62
CA ASP A 68 -1.26 66.58 13.95
C ASP A 68 -1.91 67.44 15.07
N LEU A 69 -2.21 66.81 16.23
CA LEU A 69 -1.52 67.06 17.51
C LEU A 69 -1.99 66.17 18.69
N ASP A 70 -1.09 65.26 19.11
CA ASP A 70 -0.61 64.85 20.46
C ASP A 70 -1.46 65.07 21.78
N PHE A 71 -1.02 64.39 22.85
CA PHE A 71 -1.47 64.41 24.27
C PHE A 71 -2.77 63.64 24.64
N ARG A 72 -2.95 63.09 25.86
CA ARG A 72 -2.06 62.33 26.81
C ARG A 72 -2.93 61.82 28.01
N PHE A 73 -2.37 60.93 28.83
CA PHE A 73 -2.76 60.62 30.23
C PHE A 73 -4.13 59.98 30.59
N ARG A 74 -4.06 58.70 30.99
CA ARG A 74 -4.72 58.12 32.21
C ARG A 74 -4.39 58.96 33.47
N PRO A 75 -5.13 58.93 34.62
CA PRO A 75 -5.36 57.68 35.40
C PRO A 75 -6.63 57.65 36.34
N SER A 76 -7.16 56.47 36.75
CA SER A 76 -7.01 55.73 38.06
C SER A 76 -7.84 56.23 39.27
N VAL A 77 -7.77 55.48 40.40
CA VAL A 77 -8.48 55.64 41.70
C VAL A 77 -9.91 55.07 41.68
N GLU A 78 -10.38 54.19 42.59
CA GLU A 78 -9.75 53.32 43.63
C GLU A 78 -10.66 52.07 43.90
N SER A 79 -10.18 50.91 44.39
CA SER A 79 -10.16 50.37 45.78
C SER A 79 -11.55 50.04 46.43
N SER A 80 -11.74 49.14 47.41
CA SER A 80 -10.85 48.29 48.27
C SER A 80 -11.70 47.11 48.88
N ASN A 81 -11.29 46.15 49.73
CA ASN A 81 -9.99 45.68 50.29
C ASN A 81 -10.12 44.28 50.98
N LEU A 82 -9.00 43.54 51.16
CA LEU A 82 -8.66 42.59 52.27
C LEU A 82 -9.58 41.34 52.57
N ALA A 83 -9.12 40.21 53.16
CA ALA A 83 -7.77 39.67 53.44
C ALA A 83 -7.72 38.18 53.91
N LEU A 84 -6.60 37.51 53.57
CA LEU A 84 -5.75 36.57 54.36
C LEU A 84 -6.27 35.27 55.06
N SER A 85 -5.48 34.20 54.86
CA SER A 85 -5.08 33.14 55.83
C SER A 85 -6.08 31.99 56.18
N SER A 86 -5.67 30.79 56.66
CA SER A 86 -4.41 30.02 56.46
C SER A 86 -4.46 28.54 56.95
N SER A 87 -3.62 27.70 56.34
CA SER A 87 -2.87 26.57 56.96
C SER A 87 -3.54 25.21 57.32
N ARG A 88 -2.78 24.13 57.02
CA ARG A 88 -2.67 22.81 57.70
C ARG A 88 -3.91 21.86 57.73
N SER A 89 -3.77 20.57 58.09
CA SER A 89 -2.79 19.51 57.74
C SER A 89 -3.17 18.18 58.45
N ARG A 90 -3.18 17.02 57.74
CA ARG A 90 -3.22 15.64 58.32
C ARG A 90 -4.49 15.31 59.17
N SER A 91 -4.82 14.08 59.60
CA SER A 91 -4.51 12.70 59.13
C SER A 91 -5.48 11.65 59.73
N LYS A 92 -5.77 10.59 58.95
CA LYS A 92 -5.90 9.16 59.35
C LYS A 92 -7.00 8.63 60.33
N TYR A 93 -7.81 7.71 59.76
CA TYR A 93 -8.14 6.33 60.25
C TYR A 93 -9.15 6.04 61.40
N ILE A 94 -9.55 4.75 61.41
CA ILE A 94 -10.34 3.96 62.39
C ILE A 94 -11.88 4.14 62.29
N ARG A 95 -12.75 3.17 61.91
CA ARG A 95 -12.79 1.68 61.72
C ARG A 95 -13.44 0.87 62.88
N ARG A 96 -14.74 0.52 62.75
CA ARG A 96 -15.44 -0.75 63.19
C ARG A 96 -16.97 -0.60 62.99
N THR A 97 -17.68 -1.46 62.22
CA THR A 97 -18.40 -2.74 62.56
C THR A 97 -19.51 -2.60 63.62
N ARG A 98 -20.67 -3.31 63.58
CA ARG A 98 -20.91 -4.69 63.11
C ARG A 98 -22.43 -5.05 62.92
N HIS A 99 -22.73 -6.02 62.04
CA HIS A 99 -23.96 -6.84 61.79
C HIS A 99 -25.35 -6.54 62.41
N LYS A 100 -26.42 -6.76 61.61
CA LYS A 100 -27.39 -7.89 61.78
C LYS A 100 -28.31 -8.12 60.54
N SER A 101 -28.80 -9.36 60.38
CA SER A 101 -29.69 -9.90 59.32
C SER A 101 -30.23 -11.28 59.81
N PRO A 102 -31.12 -12.04 59.09
CA PRO A 102 -31.96 -11.77 57.91
C PRO A 102 -33.48 -11.90 58.31
N PRO A 103 -34.50 -12.49 57.59
CA PRO A 103 -34.52 -13.65 56.66
C PRO A 103 -35.42 -13.59 55.37
N ARG A 104 -34.98 -14.29 54.28
CA ARG A 104 -35.75 -15.13 53.29
C ARG A 104 -36.95 -14.51 52.50
N ARG A 105 -37.27 -14.87 51.24
CA ARG A 105 -36.80 -15.92 50.28
C ARG A 105 -37.34 -15.64 48.84
N ARG A 106 -36.50 -15.79 47.78
CA ARG A 106 -36.77 -16.13 46.33
C ARG A 106 -37.85 -15.30 45.55
N SER A 107 -37.81 -15.16 44.20
CA SER A 107 -37.16 -15.94 43.14
C SER A 107 -36.69 -15.14 41.90
N ASP A 108 -35.50 -15.46 41.42
CA ASP A 108 -35.08 -15.74 40.03
C ASP A 108 -35.63 -14.92 38.83
N ARG A 109 -34.73 -14.11 38.21
CA ARG A 109 -34.45 -14.16 36.76
C ARG A 109 -33.04 -13.61 36.44
N TYR A 110 -32.54 -13.85 35.23
CA TYR A 110 -31.13 -13.68 34.83
C TYR A 110 -30.80 -12.28 34.29
N GLU A 111 -29.55 -11.85 34.44
CA GLU A 111 -28.92 -10.72 33.73
C GLU A 111 -27.67 -11.22 32.99
N GLU A 112 -27.42 -10.71 31.78
CA GLU A 112 -26.19 -10.97 31.00
C GLU A 112 -25.27 -9.74 30.96
N PRO A 113 -23.93 -9.89 31.12
CA PRO A 113 -23.00 -8.77 31.15
C PRO A 113 -22.58 -8.31 29.75
N ARG A 114 -22.81 -7.03 29.44
CA ARG A 114 -22.25 -6.38 28.24
C ARG A 114 -20.73 -6.18 28.39
N ILE A 115 -19.96 -6.66 27.41
CA ILE A 115 -18.51 -6.44 27.33
C ILE A 115 -18.21 -5.44 26.20
N TYR A 116 -17.41 -4.42 26.49
CA TYR A 116 -16.78 -3.57 25.47
C TYR A 116 -15.49 -4.23 25.00
N THR A 117 -15.36 -4.50 23.71
CA THR A 117 -14.10 -4.95 23.09
C THR A 117 -13.45 -3.81 22.30
N TYR A 118 -12.20 -3.52 22.61
CA TYR A 118 -11.32 -2.62 21.86
C TYR A 118 -10.60 -3.46 20.80
N ASP A 119 -10.69 -3.10 19.52
CA ASP A 119 -9.97 -3.82 18.47
C ASP A 119 -8.47 -3.52 18.51
N SER A 120 -7.67 -4.54 18.82
CA SER A 120 -6.20 -4.48 18.73
C SER A 120 -5.65 -5.78 18.12
N TYR A 121 -5.32 -5.72 16.83
CA TYR A 121 -4.63 -6.80 16.12
C TYR A 121 -3.22 -7.01 16.70
N ILE A 122 -2.95 -8.19 17.27
CA ILE A 122 -1.61 -8.60 17.72
C ILE A 122 -1.37 -10.07 17.33
N PRO A 123 -0.48 -10.35 16.35
CA PRO A 123 0.01 -11.70 16.10
C PRO A 123 0.85 -12.22 17.28
N SER A 124 0.65 -13.47 17.67
CA SER A 124 1.14 -14.02 18.94
C SER A 124 2.50 -14.70 18.85
N TYR A 125 3.60 -13.99 19.13
CA TYR A 125 4.91 -14.62 19.42
C TYR A 125 5.77 -13.82 20.41
N ARG A 126 5.98 -14.38 21.64
CA ARG A 126 7.26 -14.42 22.38
C ARG A 126 7.14 -14.96 23.81
N ARG A 127 8.14 -15.72 24.25
CA ARG A 127 8.63 -15.73 25.65
C ARG A 127 10.05 -15.13 25.72
N ARG A 128 10.42 -14.69 26.91
CA ARG A 128 11.65 -13.92 27.28
C ARG A 128 12.94 -14.71 26.97
N ARG A 129 14.11 -14.09 26.77
CA ARG A 129 14.90 -13.31 27.78
C ARG A 129 15.72 -12.12 27.24
N ILE A 130 16.48 -11.50 28.15
CA ILE A 130 17.03 -10.12 28.14
C ILE A 130 18.56 -10.17 28.28
N SER A 131 19.27 -9.23 27.64
CA SER A 131 20.53 -8.67 28.15
C SER A 131 20.89 -7.33 27.47
N ASP A 132 21.28 -6.32 28.25
CA ASP A 132 21.68 -4.99 27.77
C ASP A 132 23.20 -4.83 27.57
N SER A 133 23.60 -4.07 26.55
CA SER A 133 24.83 -3.25 26.48
C SER A 133 24.87 -2.54 25.11
N SER A 134 24.97 -1.22 24.91
CA SER A 134 25.78 -0.14 25.51
C SER A 134 27.13 0.13 24.82
N ASP A 135 27.07 1.07 23.85
CA ASP A 135 28.01 2.21 23.72
C ASP A 135 29.37 2.03 22.99
N HIS A 136 29.97 3.18 22.60
CA HIS A 136 31.36 3.49 22.22
C HIS A 136 31.86 3.38 20.76
N SER A 137 31.57 4.45 20.01
CA SER A 137 32.51 5.35 19.29
C SER A 137 33.96 4.90 18.93
N ARG A 138 34.35 5.13 17.65
CA ARG A 138 35.63 5.73 17.11
C ARG A 138 35.70 5.42 15.59
N SER A 139 36.04 6.30 14.63
CA SER A 139 36.91 7.49 14.51
C SER A 139 38.40 7.19 14.24
N ARG A 140 38.94 7.82 13.17
CA ARG A 140 40.32 7.78 12.61
C ARG A 140 40.64 6.56 11.72
N ARG A 141 41.50 6.64 10.69
CA ARG A 141 42.42 7.74 10.25
C ARG A 141 42.77 7.69 8.74
N ASP A 142 43.43 8.76 8.29
CA ASP A 142 43.89 9.08 6.93
C ASP A 142 45.16 8.32 6.49
N HIS A 143 45.40 8.20 5.17
CA HIS A 143 46.65 8.47 4.40
C HIS A 143 46.33 8.29 2.89
N LEU A 144 46.54 9.21 1.92
CA LEU A 144 47.68 10.05 1.47
C LEU A 144 48.72 9.37 0.55
N THR A 145 48.60 9.61 -0.78
CA THR A 145 49.66 9.88 -1.82
C THR A 145 48.93 10.00 -3.19
N THR A 146 48.81 11.10 -3.95
CA THR A 146 49.72 12.12 -4.55
C THR A 146 50.35 11.75 -5.90
N ASN A 147 49.95 12.44 -7.00
CA ASN A 147 50.78 13.07 -8.06
C ASN A 147 49.92 13.47 -9.32
N THR A 148 49.64 14.76 -9.57
CA THR A 148 50.27 15.68 -10.59
C THR A 148 50.05 15.26 -12.06
N ASP A 149 49.23 15.93 -12.91
CA ASP A 149 49.24 17.31 -13.49
C ASP A 149 49.66 17.29 -14.99
N PRO A 150 49.42 18.32 -15.85
CA PRO A 150 48.72 19.61 -15.68
C PRO A 150 47.64 19.95 -16.77
N LEU A 151 47.12 21.19 -16.74
CA LEU A 151 46.18 21.83 -17.69
C LEU A 151 46.84 22.32 -19.01
N PRO A 152 46.06 22.79 -20.00
CA PRO A 152 45.90 24.25 -20.13
C PRO A 152 44.46 24.75 -20.38
N SER A 153 44.24 26.05 -20.13
CA SER A 153 42.95 26.77 -20.25
C SER A 153 42.86 27.65 -21.50
N GLN A 154 41.66 27.96 -22.02
CA GLN A 154 41.16 29.34 -22.21
C GLN A 154 39.74 29.46 -22.82
N PHE A 155 39.21 30.69 -22.75
CA PHE A 155 38.01 31.27 -23.38
C PHE A 155 36.63 30.96 -22.80
N ALA A 156 35.77 31.99 -22.89
CA ALA A 156 34.42 32.05 -22.38
C ALA A 156 33.56 32.93 -23.29
N GLN A 157 32.27 32.61 -23.43
CA GLN A 157 31.22 33.54 -23.87
C GLN A 157 29.84 33.05 -23.40
N ARG A 158 28.89 33.99 -23.27
CA ARG A 158 27.52 33.72 -22.81
C ARG A 158 26.59 33.36 -23.97
N ALA A 159 25.61 32.51 -23.70
CA ALA A 159 24.28 32.51 -24.30
C ALA A 159 23.26 32.03 -23.25
N GLU A 160 21.98 32.39 -23.40
CA GLU A 160 20.96 32.24 -22.34
C GLU A 160 19.76 31.41 -22.83
N SER A 161 19.34 30.41 -22.04
CA SER A 161 17.91 30.04 -21.86
C SER A 161 17.73 29.12 -20.63
N PRO A 162 16.59 29.17 -19.89
CA PRO A 162 16.40 28.43 -18.64
C PRO A 162 15.30 27.34 -18.66
N LEU A 163 15.06 26.72 -17.48
CA LEU A 163 13.86 25.96 -17.03
C LEU A 163 13.82 24.41 -17.20
N VAL A 164 14.54 23.66 -16.33
CA VAL A 164 14.00 22.43 -15.67
C VAL A 164 14.65 22.17 -14.28
N VAL A 165 14.48 23.04 -13.28
CA VAL A 165 14.87 22.73 -11.88
C VAL A 165 13.86 23.29 -10.88
N ALA A 166 13.23 22.40 -10.09
CA ALA A 166 12.37 22.74 -8.93
C ALA A 166 12.01 21.49 -8.09
N MET A 167 12.94 20.56 -7.88
CA MET A 167 12.85 19.46 -6.88
C MET A 167 14.24 18.97 -6.40
N ALA A 168 15.34 19.61 -6.80
CA ALA A 168 16.71 19.21 -6.48
C ALA A 168 17.46 20.19 -5.55
N ASP A 169 16.95 21.42 -5.39
CA ASP A 169 17.61 22.47 -4.61
C ASP A 169 17.30 22.35 -3.12
N LEU A 170 18.12 21.56 -2.42
CA LEU A 170 18.36 21.69 -0.98
C LEU A 170 19.83 22.04 -0.74
N ASP A 171 20.23 23.22 -1.23
CA ASP A 171 21.57 23.78 -1.07
C ASP A 171 21.79 24.22 0.40
N MET A 172 22.14 23.27 1.25
CA MET A 172 22.47 23.45 2.68
C MET A 172 23.77 24.24 2.85
N ARG A 173 23.73 25.55 2.57
CA ARG A 173 24.86 26.45 2.78
C ARG A 173 25.15 26.65 4.25
N ALA A 174 26.41 26.42 4.62
CA ALA A 174 26.96 26.93 5.86
C ALA A 174 27.40 28.38 5.66
N ASP A 175 26.81 29.31 6.41
CA ASP A 175 27.40 30.63 6.64
C ASP A 175 28.25 30.60 7.92
N ASP A 176 29.40 31.25 7.87
CA ASP A 176 30.41 31.31 8.93
C ASP A 176 30.85 32.77 9.11
N ARG A 177 30.97 33.21 10.38
CA ARG A 177 31.44 34.55 10.85
C ARG A 177 30.43 35.72 10.70
N ASP A 178 30.54 36.81 11.49
CA ASP A 178 31.65 37.18 12.40
C ASP A 178 31.24 37.85 13.73
N ASP A 179 32.26 37.95 14.58
CA ASP A 179 32.36 38.47 15.95
C ASP A 179 31.52 39.73 16.30
N ARG A 180 30.72 39.64 17.38
CA ARG A 180 30.53 40.76 18.33
C ARG A 180 30.59 40.29 19.78
N ARG A 181 31.77 40.52 20.37
CA ARG A 181 32.04 40.40 21.81
C ARG A 181 31.42 41.58 22.55
N ASP A 182 30.89 41.31 23.74
CA ASP A 182 30.96 42.30 24.83
C ASP A 182 31.40 41.62 26.13
N ARG A 183 32.06 42.37 27.02
CA ARG A 183 32.82 41.84 28.16
C ARG A 183 32.14 42.21 29.48
N GLY A 184 31.50 41.21 30.10
CA GLY A 184 30.68 41.33 31.31
C GLY A 184 31.38 41.79 32.61
N ARG A 185 30.72 41.60 33.76
CA ARG A 185 31.28 42.04 35.05
C ARG A 185 30.93 41.16 36.26
N TYR A 186 31.98 40.53 36.80
CA TYR A 186 32.35 40.42 38.23
C TYR A 186 31.32 40.00 39.31
N ASN A 187 31.81 39.10 40.19
CA ASN A 187 31.59 39.03 41.65
C ASN A 187 30.25 38.52 42.22
N ARG A 188 30.17 38.06 43.50
CA ARG A 188 31.14 37.41 44.42
C ARG A 188 30.45 37.11 45.78
N ASP A 189 30.68 35.93 46.36
CA ASP A 189 30.27 35.50 47.73
C ASP A 189 28.71 35.52 47.98
N ASN A 190 28.11 35.02 49.08
CA ASN A 190 28.61 34.45 50.34
C ASN A 190 27.56 33.54 51.04
N ARG A 191 27.99 32.70 52.00
CA ARG A 191 27.22 31.91 53.00
C ARG A 191 26.33 30.77 52.44
N GLY A 192 26.25 29.56 53.00
CA GLY A 192 26.86 28.97 54.21
C GLY A 192 25.80 28.35 55.15
N GLY A 193 25.98 27.20 55.79
CA GLY A 193 27.07 26.20 55.74
C GLY A 193 27.05 25.25 56.96
N ASN A 194 27.80 24.14 56.91
CA ASN A 194 28.04 23.14 57.99
C ASN A 194 26.79 22.44 58.58
N ASN A 195 26.77 21.13 58.80
CA ASN A 195 27.60 20.31 59.72
C ASN A 195 27.32 18.81 59.40
N LYS A 196 28.04 17.75 59.80
CA LYS A 196 29.36 17.38 60.38
C LYS A 196 29.41 15.80 60.32
N ARG A 197 30.42 14.99 60.67
CA ARG A 197 31.70 15.12 61.41
C ARG A 197 32.60 13.90 61.08
N ARG A 198 33.92 14.13 60.90
CA ARG A 198 35.07 13.27 61.31
C ARG A 198 35.20 11.81 60.84
N ARG A 199 36.41 11.27 60.64
CA ARG A 199 37.75 11.91 60.70
C ARG A 199 38.23 12.40 59.31
N ASP A 200 39.35 13.07 59.01
CA ASP A 200 40.69 13.28 59.63
C ASP A 200 41.63 12.03 59.65
N ASP A 201 42.97 12.07 59.48
CA ASP A 201 43.98 13.13 59.18
C ASP A 201 45.07 12.59 58.18
N GLU A 202 45.79 13.49 57.47
CA GLU A 202 47.24 13.51 57.09
C GLU A 202 47.94 12.42 56.20
N ASP A 203 49.02 12.66 55.43
CA ASP A 203 49.58 13.76 54.56
C ASP A 203 51.07 13.35 54.18
N ASP A 204 51.90 13.98 53.34
CA ASP A 204 51.82 14.51 51.95
C ASP A 204 53.29 14.75 51.39
N HIS A 205 53.48 15.43 50.25
CA HIS A 205 54.67 16.18 49.75
C HIS A 205 55.73 15.53 48.79
N HIS A 206 55.78 16.11 47.58
CA HIS A 206 56.95 16.61 46.80
C HIS A 206 58.18 15.73 46.37
N TYR A 207 58.36 15.68 45.03
CA TYR A 207 59.57 16.11 44.25
C TYR A 207 60.99 15.56 44.61
N THR A 208 61.54 14.64 43.81
CA THR A 208 62.63 14.87 42.79
C THR A 208 63.24 13.56 42.23
N PRO A 209 63.89 13.57 41.04
CA PRO A 209 64.54 12.40 40.42
C PRO A 209 66.08 12.41 40.57
N ARG A 210 66.76 11.45 39.89
CA ARG A 210 68.24 11.25 39.72
C ARG A 210 68.99 10.52 40.85
N ASP A 211 70.04 9.71 40.60
CA ASP A 211 70.55 9.09 39.34
C ASP A 211 71.48 7.88 39.68
N ASP A 212 71.97 7.20 38.64
CA ASP A 212 73.32 6.56 38.53
C ASP A 212 73.73 5.29 39.33
N ARG A 213 74.24 4.29 38.55
CA ARG A 213 75.36 3.33 38.85
C ARG A 213 75.05 2.18 39.84
N ARG A 214 75.61 0.95 39.79
CA ARG A 214 76.55 0.18 38.91
C ARG A 214 76.48 -1.32 39.38
N VAL A 215 76.92 -2.41 38.71
CA VAL A 215 77.69 -2.67 37.46
C VAL A 215 77.29 -4.06 36.85
N SER A 216 78.23 -4.82 36.28
CA SER A 216 78.14 -6.18 35.68
C SER A 216 77.79 -7.32 36.68
N GLN A 217 77.40 -8.56 36.29
CA GLN A 217 78.05 -9.38 35.25
C GLN A 217 77.28 -10.63 34.75
N ARG A 218 77.37 -10.87 33.43
CA ARG A 218 77.24 -12.14 32.64
C ARG A 218 76.84 -13.47 33.35
N ARG A 219 75.81 -14.18 32.83
CA ARG A 219 75.95 -15.42 32.02
C ARG A 219 74.58 -15.93 31.47
N ARG A 220 74.58 -17.05 30.73
CA ARG A 220 73.49 -17.57 29.86
C ARG A 220 72.60 -18.66 30.52
N ARG A 221 71.45 -18.91 29.86
CA ARG A 221 70.67 -20.16 29.67
C ARG A 221 69.40 -20.40 30.51
N ASP A 222 68.33 -20.64 29.72
CA ASP A 222 67.32 -21.71 29.82
C ASP A 222 66.25 -21.69 30.95
N ASP A 223 65.20 -20.87 30.74
CA ASP A 223 63.77 -21.27 30.66
C ASP A 223 62.99 -21.77 31.92
N PRO A 224 61.64 -21.97 31.87
CA PRO A 224 60.56 -21.02 31.59
C PRO A 224 59.58 -20.80 32.78
N ARG A 225 58.79 -19.70 32.74
CA ARG A 225 57.30 -19.70 32.90
C ARG A 225 56.66 -18.29 32.84
N ASP A 226 55.35 -18.30 32.56
CA ASP A 226 54.32 -17.27 32.83
C ASP A 226 54.48 -15.87 32.20
N GLY A 227 54.68 -15.85 30.88
CA GLY A 227 54.43 -14.69 30.03
C GLY A 227 53.00 -14.64 29.47
N HIS A 228 51.96 -14.59 30.32
CA HIS A 228 50.55 -14.54 29.86
C HIS A 228 50.22 -13.26 29.09
N ARG A 229 50.37 -13.32 27.76
CA ARG A 229 49.80 -12.33 26.83
C ARG A 229 48.28 -12.30 26.99
N ARG A 230 47.68 -11.10 27.04
CA ARG A 230 46.22 -10.96 26.94
C ARG A 230 45.77 -11.55 25.61
N GLY A 231 44.88 -12.55 25.66
CA GLY A 231 44.34 -13.19 24.46
C GLY A 231 43.64 -12.17 23.56
N ARG A 232 43.78 -12.35 22.25
CA ARG A 232 42.94 -11.66 21.27
C ARG A 232 41.52 -12.21 21.46
N TYR A 233 40.52 -11.34 21.63
CA TYR A 233 39.13 -11.80 21.61
C TYR A 233 38.82 -12.30 20.20
N GLU A 234 38.50 -13.58 20.10
CA GLU A 234 38.13 -14.25 18.87
C GLU A 234 36.61 -14.40 18.86
N GLU A 235 35.96 -13.91 17.80
CA GLU A 235 34.50 -13.97 17.66
C GLU A 235 34.08 -15.45 17.52
N PRO A 236 33.16 -15.96 18.37
CA PRO A 236 32.75 -17.36 18.31
C PRO A 236 32.21 -17.74 16.91
N PRO A 237 32.36 -19.01 16.49
CA PRO A 237 32.18 -19.40 15.09
C PRO A 237 30.78 -19.13 14.55
N PHE A 238 29.73 -19.46 15.29
CA PHE A 238 28.35 -19.18 14.86
C PHE A 238 28.04 -17.67 14.72
N PRO A 239 28.29 -16.79 15.71
CA PRO A 239 28.17 -15.33 15.52
C PRO A 239 28.88 -14.80 14.26
N LYS A 240 30.11 -15.25 13.99
CA LYS A 240 30.87 -14.88 12.79
C LYS A 240 30.19 -15.39 11.51
N LEU A 241 29.85 -16.68 11.43
CA LEU A 241 29.14 -17.30 10.30
C LEU A 241 27.80 -16.60 10.02
N ARG A 242 27.00 -16.38 11.07
CA ARG A 242 25.71 -15.67 11.01
C ARG A 242 25.89 -14.24 10.49
N ARG A 243 26.92 -13.53 10.94
CA ARG A 243 27.25 -12.18 10.48
C ARG A 243 27.68 -12.16 9.02
N MET A 244 28.38 -13.20 8.54
CA MET A 244 28.79 -13.31 7.13
C MET A 244 27.59 -13.64 6.24
N ILE A 245 26.84 -14.72 6.50
CA ILE A 245 25.73 -15.13 5.63
C ILE A 245 24.60 -14.08 5.54
N ILE A 246 24.27 -13.37 6.62
CA ILE A 246 23.24 -12.31 6.57
C ILE A 246 23.67 -11.13 5.69
N ASN A 247 24.98 -10.84 5.59
CA ASN A 247 25.52 -9.74 4.80
C ASN A 247 26.08 -10.18 3.43
N ILE A 248 25.83 -11.41 3.00
CA ILE A 248 26.26 -11.92 1.69
C ILE A 248 25.73 -11.04 0.56
N ALA A 249 26.55 -10.79 -0.46
CA ALA A 249 26.28 -9.85 -1.57
C ALA A 249 25.88 -8.43 -1.10
N SER A 250 26.24 -8.06 0.14
CA SER A 250 25.98 -6.74 0.74
C SER A 250 27.27 -6.04 1.16
N THR A 251 28.42 -6.49 0.65
CA THR A 251 29.77 -5.92 0.90
C THR A 251 30.49 -5.61 -0.42
N ALA A 252 31.71 -5.07 -0.34
CA ALA A 252 32.55 -4.78 -1.51
C ALA A 252 33.35 -5.99 -2.05
N LYS A 253 33.13 -7.20 -1.51
CA LYS A 253 33.70 -8.44 -2.05
C LYS A 253 32.86 -8.98 -3.22
N LEU A 254 33.45 -9.83 -4.06
CA LEU A 254 32.67 -10.66 -4.98
C LEU A 254 31.84 -11.67 -4.17
N PRO A 255 30.54 -11.86 -4.47
CA PRO A 255 29.71 -12.84 -3.75
C PRO A 255 30.25 -14.27 -3.82
N GLU A 256 30.95 -14.65 -4.90
CA GLU A 256 31.63 -15.96 -4.99
C GLU A 256 32.68 -16.16 -3.89
N ASP A 257 33.54 -15.15 -3.66
CA ASP A 257 34.56 -15.17 -2.61
C ASP A 257 33.94 -15.24 -1.21
N GLU A 258 32.82 -14.52 -1.00
CA GLU A 258 32.06 -14.58 0.27
C GLU A 258 31.46 -15.97 0.48
N SER A 259 30.84 -16.57 -0.54
CA SER A 259 30.28 -17.91 -0.47
C SER A 259 31.34 -18.96 -0.15
N ILE A 260 32.53 -18.85 -0.74
CA ILE A 260 33.68 -19.71 -0.47
C ILE A 260 34.23 -19.50 0.95
N GLU A 261 34.34 -18.26 1.43
CA GLU A 261 34.80 -17.97 2.81
C GLU A 261 33.83 -18.53 3.86
N ILE A 262 32.52 -18.40 3.63
CA ILE A 262 31.47 -18.99 4.48
C ILE A 262 31.56 -20.52 4.46
N ALA A 263 31.66 -21.14 3.28
CA ALA A 263 31.71 -22.60 3.16
C ALA A 263 32.96 -23.23 3.80
N ARG A 264 34.13 -22.58 3.68
CA ARG A 264 35.37 -22.99 4.37
C ARG A 264 35.23 -22.86 5.90
N LEU A 265 34.74 -21.72 6.39
CA LEU A 265 34.53 -21.52 7.83
C LEU A 265 33.48 -22.49 8.41
N LEU A 266 32.47 -22.86 7.62
CA LEU A 266 31.46 -23.86 8.01
C LEU A 266 32.06 -25.26 8.06
N ARG A 267 32.88 -25.69 7.08
CA ARG A 267 33.63 -26.96 7.14
C ARG A 267 34.38 -27.08 8.46
N ASP A 268 35.14 -26.04 8.81
CA ASP A 268 36.03 -26.03 9.98
C ASP A 268 35.29 -26.11 11.33
N ASN A 269 33.96 -25.96 11.33
CA ASN A 269 33.11 -26.00 12.52
C ASN A 269 31.87 -26.91 12.33
N PHE A 270 31.86 -27.79 11.31
CA PHE A 270 30.65 -28.56 10.93
C PHE A 270 30.28 -29.64 11.95
N ASP A 271 31.28 -30.14 12.66
CA ASP A 271 31.18 -31.23 13.62
C ASP A 271 30.69 -30.73 15.00
N ASP A 272 30.48 -29.41 15.15
CA ASP A 272 29.75 -28.79 16.26
C ASP A 272 28.25 -28.74 15.90
N ASP A 273 27.46 -29.57 16.58
CA ASP A 273 26.01 -29.69 16.36
C ASP A 273 25.26 -28.36 16.60
N ASP A 274 25.65 -27.57 17.60
CA ASP A 274 24.99 -26.30 17.93
C ASP A 274 25.27 -25.24 16.86
N VAL A 275 26.50 -25.17 16.34
CA VAL A 275 26.87 -24.29 15.21
C VAL A 275 26.15 -24.75 13.94
N ARG A 276 26.16 -26.05 13.64
CA ARG A 276 25.52 -26.62 12.43
C ARG A 276 24.01 -26.38 12.42
N ASN A 277 23.32 -26.67 13.52
CA ASN A 277 21.88 -26.42 13.65
C ASN A 277 21.54 -24.93 13.46
N GLN A 278 22.12 -24.05 14.28
CA GLN A 278 21.80 -22.62 14.24
C GLN A 278 22.19 -21.96 12.91
N PHE A 279 23.24 -22.44 12.23
CA PHE A 279 23.58 -21.99 10.88
C PHE A 279 22.49 -22.36 9.87
N PHE A 280 22.06 -23.62 9.82
CA PHE A 280 21.06 -24.03 8.83
C PHE A 280 19.66 -23.48 9.10
N ASP A 281 19.30 -23.24 10.36
CA ASP A 281 18.05 -22.56 10.68
C ASP A 281 18.04 -21.11 10.15
N VAL A 282 19.17 -20.38 10.29
CA VAL A 282 19.35 -19.04 9.69
C VAL A 282 19.41 -19.11 8.16
N PHE A 283 20.05 -20.13 7.59
CA PHE A 283 20.17 -20.36 6.15
C PHE A 283 18.79 -20.56 5.50
N THR A 284 17.95 -21.44 6.07
CA THR A 284 16.60 -21.72 5.57
C THR A 284 15.69 -20.51 5.72
N GLN A 285 15.77 -19.78 6.85
CA GLN A 285 15.02 -18.53 7.02
C GLN A 285 15.45 -17.45 6.00
N LEU A 286 16.75 -17.33 5.69
CA LEU A 286 17.26 -16.32 4.77
C LEU A 286 16.76 -16.50 3.32
N ILE A 287 16.50 -17.74 2.89
CA ILE A 287 15.87 -18.06 1.59
C ILE A 287 14.42 -17.51 1.53
N ILE A 288 13.71 -17.56 2.65
CA ILE A 288 12.29 -17.15 2.76
C ILE A 288 12.17 -15.63 2.97
N ASP A 289 13.06 -15.03 3.77
CA ASP A 289 13.03 -13.63 4.18
C ASP A 289 13.69 -12.68 3.16
N GLN A 290 14.73 -13.13 2.43
CA GLN A 290 15.51 -12.26 1.54
C GLN A 290 15.65 -12.88 0.13
N PRO A 291 14.59 -12.87 -0.69
CA PRO A 291 14.54 -13.43 -2.04
C PRO A 291 15.73 -13.07 -2.95
N PHE A 292 16.17 -11.81 -2.90
CA PHE A 292 17.35 -11.33 -3.63
C PHE A 292 18.65 -12.11 -3.35
N LYS A 293 18.73 -12.79 -2.20
CA LYS A 293 19.95 -13.52 -1.77
C LYS A 293 19.91 -15.02 -2.05
N ILE A 294 18.79 -15.56 -2.53
CA ILE A 294 18.65 -17.01 -2.80
C ILE A 294 19.79 -17.55 -3.69
N PRO A 295 20.22 -16.89 -4.79
CA PRO A 295 21.36 -17.37 -5.58
C PRO A 295 22.65 -17.47 -4.75
N PHE A 296 23.00 -16.44 -3.98
CA PHE A 296 24.24 -16.40 -3.20
C PHE A 296 24.22 -17.39 -2.01
N VAL A 297 23.05 -17.64 -1.42
CA VAL A 297 22.84 -18.66 -0.39
C VAL A 297 22.96 -20.07 -0.99
N ALA A 298 22.43 -20.30 -2.20
CA ALA A 298 22.68 -21.53 -2.95
C ALA A 298 24.16 -21.71 -3.31
N ALA A 299 24.88 -20.63 -3.65
CA ALA A 299 26.31 -20.69 -3.90
C ALA A 299 27.13 -21.17 -2.68
N VAL A 300 26.72 -20.84 -1.45
CA VAL A 300 27.33 -21.40 -0.22
C VAL A 300 27.16 -22.92 -0.16
N ALA A 301 25.98 -23.47 -0.50
CA ALA A 301 25.76 -24.92 -0.53
C ALA A 301 26.43 -25.61 -1.73
N PHE A 302 26.55 -24.92 -2.87
CA PHE A 302 27.23 -25.40 -4.07
C PHE A 302 28.74 -25.53 -3.85
N TYR A 303 29.41 -24.47 -3.37
CA TYR A 303 30.83 -24.52 -3.02
C TYR A 303 31.08 -25.39 -1.78
N GLY A 304 30.13 -25.44 -0.83
CA GLY A 304 30.10 -26.40 0.26
C GLY A 304 30.20 -27.85 -0.22
N ASN A 305 29.53 -28.22 -1.32
CA ASN A 305 29.57 -29.57 -1.88
C ASN A 305 30.99 -29.99 -2.32
N GLN A 306 31.74 -29.05 -2.91
CA GLN A 306 33.12 -29.26 -3.35
C GLN A 306 34.11 -29.35 -2.18
N ILE A 307 33.73 -28.91 -0.98
CA ILE A 307 34.58 -28.81 0.22
C ILE A 307 34.29 -29.93 1.23
N LYS A 308 33.02 -30.18 1.55
CA LYS A 308 32.51 -31.25 2.43
C LYS A 308 31.04 -31.50 2.08
N ALA A 309 30.74 -32.52 1.29
CA ALA A 309 29.41 -32.80 0.74
C ALA A 309 28.27 -32.89 1.78
N GLU A 310 28.57 -33.26 3.03
CA GLU A 310 27.62 -33.24 4.16
C GLU A 310 26.95 -31.87 4.37
N ILE A 311 27.66 -30.77 4.08
CA ILE A 311 27.12 -29.39 4.12
C ILE A 311 25.88 -29.27 3.22
N THR A 312 26.00 -29.78 2.00
CA THR A 312 24.95 -29.74 0.98
C THR A 312 23.81 -30.69 1.32
N VAL A 313 24.11 -31.87 1.86
CA VAL A 313 23.09 -32.85 2.29
C VAL A 313 22.21 -32.30 3.41
N GLU A 314 22.78 -31.70 4.46
CA GLU A 314 21.97 -31.10 5.54
C GLU A 314 21.21 -29.85 5.04
N ALA A 315 21.79 -29.05 4.14
CA ALA A 315 21.09 -27.93 3.50
C ALA A 315 19.85 -28.38 2.71
N MET A 316 20.01 -29.37 1.82
CA MET A 316 18.92 -29.93 1.01
C MET A 316 17.86 -30.59 1.89
N LYS A 317 18.24 -31.26 2.98
CA LYS A 317 17.32 -31.86 3.96
C LYS A 317 16.50 -30.81 4.71
N ARG A 318 17.11 -29.73 5.19
CA ARG A 318 16.43 -28.62 5.89
C ARG A 318 15.48 -27.86 4.97
N VAL A 319 15.97 -27.47 3.81
CA VAL A 319 15.18 -26.74 2.81
C VAL A 319 14.08 -27.62 2.19
N GLY A 320 14.36 -28.92 1.99
CA GLY A 320 13.38 -29.90 1.50
C GLY A 320 12.24 -30.15 2.49
N ALA A 321 12.55 -30.32 3.79
CA ALA A 321 11.50 -30.41 4.81
C ALA A 321 10.59 -29.18 4.78
N ARG A 322 11.17 -27.97 4.75
CA ARG A 322 10.38 -26.73 4.67
C ARG A 322 9.62 -26.57 3.35
N LEU A 323 10.13 -27.09 2.23
CA LEU A 323 9.44 -27.12 0.95
C LEU A 323 8.17 -28.00 1.02
N GLN A 324 8.30 -29.18 1.63
CA GLN A 324 7.18 -30.12 1.81
C GLN A 324 6.10 -29.54 2.75
N ASP A 325 6.49 -28.87 3.83
CA ASP A 325 5.59 -28.12 4.71
C ASP A 325 4.83 -27.03 3.93
N ALA A 326 5.56 -26.21 3.16
CA ALA A 326 5.00 -25.09 2.41
C ALA A 326 4.00 -25.58 1.34
N LEU A 327 4.31 -26.69 0.66
CA LEU A 327 3.42 -27.34 -0.30
C LEU A 327 2.15 -27.89 0.36
N ALA A 328 2.28 -28.59 1.49
CA ALA A 328 1.14 -29.11 2.24
C ALA A 328 0.23 -27.99 2.79
N ALA A 329 0.82 -26.88 3.23
CA ALA A 329 0.12 -25.73 3.77
C ALA A 329 -0.46 -24.77 2.71
N GLY A 330 -0.15 -24.96 1.41
CA GLY A 330 -0.55 -24.03 0.34
C GLY A 330 0.12 -22.66 0.47
N GLN A 331 1.37 -22.61 0.96
CA GLN A 331 2.17 -21.40 1.10
C GLN A 331 2.97 -21.13 -0.18
N TRP A 332 2.26 -20.85 -1.28
CA TRP A 332 2.83 -20.79 -2.64
C TRP A 332 4.05 -19.86 -2.80
N ARG A 333 4.07 -18.70 -2.11
CA ARG A 333 5.25 -17.81 -2.12
C ARG A 333 6.48 -18.47 -1.49
N GLU A 334 6.35 -19.09 -0.32
CA GLU A 334 7.46 -19.82 0.31
C GLU A 334 7.90 -21.00 -0.56
N PHE A 335 6.96 -21.78 -1.09
CA PHE A 335 7.22 -22.91 -1.98
C PHE A 335 8.05 -22.48 -3.21
N LYS A 336 7.66 -21.40 -3.89
CA LYS A 336 8.40 -20.79 -5.02
C LYS A 336 9.84 -20.38 -4.63
N LEU A 337 10.03 -19.74 -3.47
CA LEU A 337 11.35 -19.30 -3.00
C LEU A 337 12.27 -20.49 -2.67
N LEU A 338 11.72 -21.55 -2.08
CA LEU A 338 12.45 -22.78 -1.76
C LEU A 338 12.75 -23.61 -3.02
N LEU A 339 11.85 -23.63 -4.02
CA LEU A 339 12.14 -24.17 -5.36
C LEU A 339 13.26 -23.39 -6.07
N ARG A 340 13.28 -22.06 -5.96
CA ARG A 340 14.35 -21.21 -6.54
C ARG A 340 15.72 -21.53 -5.95
N PHE A 341 15.81 -21.91 -4.67
CA PHE A 341 17.04 -22.43 -4.08
C PHE A 341 17.48 -23.75 -4.72
N PHE A 342 16.57 -24.74 -4.85
CA PHE A 342 16.86 -26.00 -5.52
C PHE A 342 17.24 -25.81 -6.99
N ALA A 343 16.62 -24.85 -7.69
CA ALA A 343 16.94 -24.49 -9.06
C ALA A 343 18.37 -23.96 -9.21
N CYS A 344 18.84 -23.14 -8.27
CA CYS A 344 20.23 -22.68 -8.22
C CYS A 344 21.24 -23.82 -7.93
N LEU A 345 20.78 -24.96 -7.43
CA LEU A 345 21.58 -26.17 -7.21
C LEU A 345 21.50 -27.19 -8.38
N GLN A 346 20.84 -26.88 -9.50
CA GLN A 346 20.69 -27.82 -10.62
C GLN A 346 21.97 -28.54 -11.09
N PRO A 347 23.19 -27.93 -11.06
CA PRO A 347 24.44 -28.62 -11.44
C PRO A 347 24.87 -29.81 -10.58
N ILE A 348 24.39 -29.93 -9.33
CA ILE A 348 24.80 -31.03 -8.42
C ILE A 348 23.87 -32.24 -8.48
N PHE A 349 22.76 -32.17 -9.23
CA PHE A 349 21.79 -33.27 -9.30
C PHE A 349 22.08 -34.30 -10.38
N GLU A 350 21.73 -35.54 -10.04
CA GLU A 350 21.67 -36.66 -10.96
C GLU A 350 20.42 -36.56 -11.86
N GLU A 351 20.48 -37.23 -13.01
CA GLU A 351 19.39 -37.32 -13.99
C GLU A 351 18.77 -35.96 -14.39
N ASP A 352 17.55 -35.65 -13.95
CA ASP A 352 16.82 -34.43 -14.34
C ASP A 352 16.76 -33.36 -13.23
N GLY A 353 17.24 -33.67 -12.03
CA GLY A 353 17.16 -32.75 -10.88
C GLY A 353 15.74 -32.21 -10.66
N ILE A 354 15.62 -30.89 -10.57
CA ILE A 354 14.36 -30.20 -10.28
C ILE A 354 13.29 -30.40 -11.38
N PHE A 355 13.67 -30.69 -12.63
CA PHE A 355 12.71 -30.86 -13.72
C PHE A 355 11.78 -32.07 -13.51
N SER A 356 12.19 -33.07 -12.73
CA SER A 356 11.32 -34.18 -12.32
C SER A 356 10.10 -33.70 -11.52
N LEU A 357 10.31 -32.80 -10.57
CA LEU A 357 9.25 -32.18 -9.76
C LEU A 357 8.44 -31.16 -10.56
N LEU A 358 9.09 -30.36 -11.42
CA LEU A 358 8.37 -29.39 -12.27
C LEU A 358 7.41 -30.09 -13.25
N GLY A 359 7.77 -31.29 -13.74
CA GLY A 359 6.88 -32.17 -14.50
C GLY A 359 5.68 -32.64 -13.67
N GLN A 360 5.91 -33.23 -12.49
CA GLN A 360 4.83 -33.69 -11.59
C GLN A 360 3.87 -32.56 -11.16
N LEU A 361 4.39 -31.36 -10.94
CA LEU A 361 3.57 -30.17 -10.70
C LEU A 361 2.73 -29.80 -11.93
N PHE A 362 3.27 -29.91 -13.15
CA PHE A 362 2.52 -29.68 -14.37
C PHE A 362 1.45 -30.76 -14.64
N ASP A 363 1.74 -32.05 -14.39
CA ASP A 363 0.73 -33.12 -14.45
C ASP A 363 -0.45 -32.81 -13.51
N THR A 364 -0.15 -32.31 -12.31
CA THR A 364 -1.16 -31.84 -11.34
C THR A 364 -1.95 -30.63 -11.86
N VAL A 365 -1.34 -29.72 -12.63
CA VAL A 365 -2.06 -28.62 -13.29
C VAL A 365 -3.04 -29.15 -14.34
N VAL A 366 -2.66 -30.17 -15.11
CA VAL A 366 -3.53 -30.79 -16.12
C VAL A 366 -4.76 -31.43 -15.45
N ASP A 367 -4.57 -32.14 -14.35
CA ASP A 367 -5.70 -32.70 -13.57
C ASP A 367 -6.63 -31.59 -13.02
N LEU A 368 -6.07 -30.52 -12.45
CA LEU A 368 -6.85 -29.40 -11.91
C LEU A 368 -7.65 -28.66 -13.00
N GLN A 369 -7.01 -28.32 -14.12
CA GLN A 369 -7.67 -27.64 -15.25
C GLN A 369 -8.71 -28.54 -15.93
N SER A 370 -8.49 -29.87 -15.97
CA SER A 370 -9.48 -30.83 -16.47
C SER A 370 -10.70 -30.98 -15.56
N ALA A 371 -10.56 -30.70 -14.26
CA ALA A 371 -11.66 -30.68 -13.31
C ALA A 371 -12.38 -29.32 -13.25
N ASN A 372 -11.66 -28.22 -13.50
CA ASN A 372 -12.19 -26.86 -13.56
C ASN A 372 -11.30 -25.96 -14.44
N GLU A 373 -11.79 -25.56 -15.61
CA GLU A 373 -11.11 -24.65 -16.55
C GLU A 373 -10.80 -23.26 -15.94
N ASN A 374 -11.48 -22.88 -14.85
CA ASN A 374 -11.25 -21.63 -14.10
C ASN A 374 -10.45 -21.86 -12.80
N ASP A 375 -9.65 -22.93 -12.70
CA ASP A 375 -8.87 -23.19 -11.48
C ASP A 375 -7.64 -22.27 -11.33
N VAL A 376 -7.67 -21.46 -10.26
CA VAL A 376 -6.62 -20.50 -9.93
C VAL A 376 -5.38 -21.13 -9.27
N VAL A 377 -5.45 -22.38 -8.80
CA VAL A 377 -4.30 -23.07 -8.19
C VAL A 377 -3.35 -23.57 -9.27
N GLY A 378 -3.88 -24.18 -10.33
CA GLY A 378 -3.10 -24.59 -11.49
C GLY A 378 -2.37 -23.42 -12.16
N ILE A 379 -3.02 -22.26 -12.19
CA ILE A 379 -2.45 -20.99 -12.68
C ILE A 379 -1.26 -20.53 -11.80
N GLU A 380 -1.38 -20.57 -10.47
CA GLU A 380 -0.27 -20.25 -9.55
C GLU A 380 0.88 -21.27 -9.63
N LEU A 381 0.57 -22.55 -9.87
CA LEU A 381 1.55 -23.60 -10.13
C LEU A 381 2.32 -23.37 -11.44
N VAL A 382 1.64 -23.02 -12.54
CA VAL A 382 2.30 -22.64 -13.80
C VAL A 382 3.19 -21.41 -13.61
N LYS A 383 2.70 -20.37 -12.91
CA LYS A 383 3.52 -19.19 -12.56
C LYS A 383 4.78 -19.58 -11.79
N THR A 384 4.64 -20.50 -10.83
CA THR A 384 5.75 -21.03 -10.03
C THR A 384 6.76 -21.81 -10.87
N ILE A 385 6.31 -22.64 -11.81
CA ILE A 385 7.16 -23.37 -12.76
C ILE A 385 7.94 -22.39 -13.64
N LEU A 386 7.25 -21.44 -14.30
CA LEU A 386 7.84 -20.44 -15.19
C LEU A 386 8.84 -19.52 -14.47
N LEU A 387 8.62 -19.18 -13.20
CA LEU A 387 9.53 -18.37 -12.38
C LEU A 387 10.71 -19.16 -11.77
N THR A 388 10.66 -20.49 -11.79
CA THR A 388 11.71 -21.38 -11.27
C THR A 388 12.68 -21.81 -12.39
N MET A 389 12.13 -22.16 -13.55
CA MET A 389 12.87 -22.68 -14.71
C MET A 389 14.09 -21.82 -15.13
N PRO A 390 14.03 -20.47 -15.19
CA PRO A 390 15.19 -19.63 -15.49
C PRO A 390 16.38 -19.82 -14.56
N TYR A 391 16.16 -20.00 -13.25
CA TYR A 391 17.23 -20.23 -12.28
C TYR A 391 17.87 -21.62 -12.47
N ALA A 392 17.05 -22.62 -12.84
CA ALA A 392 17.51 -23.98 -13.13
C ALA A 392 18.38 -24.03 -14.40
N ILE A 393 18.01 -23.28 -15.45
CA ILE A 393 18.76 -23.20 -16.71
C ILE A 393 20.03 -22.36 -16.54
N ALA A 394 19.93 -21.18 -15.90
CA ALA A 394 21.09 -20.30 -15.67
C ALA A 394 22.20 -20.97 -14.87
N SER A 395 21.85 -21.95 -14.03
CA SER A 395 22.77 -22.74 -13.22
C SER A 395 23.19 -24.04 -13.94
N GLY A 396 22.23 -24.87 -14.35
CA GLY A 396 22.46 -26.19 -14.95
C GLY A 396 22.96 -26.19 -16.40
N GLY A 397 22.83 -25.08 -17.11
CA GLY A 397 23.33 -24.90 -18.48
C GLY A 397 22.64 -25.74 -19.54
N SER A 398 23.33 -25.92 -20.67
CA SER A 398 22.75 -26.46 -21.92
C SER A 398 22.18 -27.87 -21.84
N ARG A 399 22.55 -28.67 -20.81
CA ARG A 399 22.01 -30.01 -20.55
C ARG A 399 20.49 -30.03 -20.41
N PHE A 400 19.89 -28.94 -19.92
CA PHE A 400 18.46 -28.89 -19.60
C PHE A 400 17.62 -28.06 -20.59
N HIS A 401 18.22 -27.53 -21.66
CA HIS A 401 17.51 -26.68 -22.64
C HIS A 401 16.37 -27.42 -23.36
N GLU A 402 16.54 -28.70 -23.66
CA GLU A 402 15.53 -29.52 -24.33
C GLU A 402 14.30 -29.73 -23.44
N LYS A 403 14.50 -30.22 -22.20
CA LYS A 403 13.44 -30.45 -21.22
C LYS A 403 12.75 -29.16 -20.76
N ALA A 404 13.50 -28.05 -20.69
CA ALA A 404 12.93 -26.73 -20.49
C ALA A 404 11.99 -26.31 -21.64
N ASN A 405 12.37 -26.59 -22.89
CA ASN A 405 11.53 -26.29 -24.04
C ASN A 405 10.29 -27.21 -24.12
N GLU A 406 10.42 -28.50 -23.79
CA GLU A 406 9.28 -29.42 -23.68
C GLU A 406 8.26 -28.92 -22.66
N LEU A 407 8.71 -28.62 -21.44
CA LEU A 407 7.85 -28.10 -20.37
C LEU A 407 7.24 -26.73 -20.70
N LEU A 408 8.03 -25.81 -21.29
CA LEU A 408 7.57 -24.50 -21.73
C LEU A 408 6.50 -24.60 -22.83
N ASN A 409 6.62 -25.54 -23.76
CA ASN A 409 5.59 -25.78 -24.77
C ASN A 409 4.29 -26.28 -24.13
N SER A 410 4.39 -27.17 -23.14
CA SER A 410 3.23 -27.70 -22.39
C SER A 410 2.54 -26.62 -21.55
N THR A 411 3.27 -25.76 -20.83
CA THR A 411 2.69 -24.64 -20.07
C THR A 411 1.99 -23.61 -20.97
N GLY A 412 2.39 -23.51 -22.24
CA GLY A 412 1.77 -22.62 -23.23
C GLY A 412 0.27 -22.82 -23.44
N ILE A 413 -0.26 -24.04 -23.19
CA ILE A 413 -1.69 -24.33 -23.27
C ILE A 413 -2.45 -23.60 -22.15
N VAL A 414 -1.98 -23.74 -20.91
CA VAL A 414 -2.62 -23.12 -19.72
C VAL A 414 -2.35 -21.61 -19.69
N ALA A 415 -1.17 -21.17 -20.11
CA ALA A 415 -0.81 -19.75 -20.21
C ALA A 415 -1.57 -19.00 -21.33
N GLY A 416 -2.18 -19.72 -22.27
CA GLY A 416 -3.07 -19.19 -23.30
C GLY A 416 -4.57 -19.24 -22.95
N ASN A 417 -4.94 -19.84 -21.81
CA ASN A 417 -6.31 -19.81 -21.30
C ASN A 417 -6.58 -18.46 -20.62
N THR A 418 -7.70 -17.81 -20.97
CA THR A 418 -8.10 -16.51 -20.41
C THR A 418 -9.31 -16.70 -19.49
N LEU A 419 -9.15 -16.45 -18.20
CA LEU A 419 -10.23 -16.64 -17.24
C LEU A 419 -11.29 -15.55 -17.33
N SER A 420 -12.54 -15.94 -17.06
CA SER A 420 -13.71 -15.05 -16.98
C SER A 420 -13.56 -13.85 -16.04
N VAL A 421 -12.65 -13.93 -15.07
CA VAL A 421 -12.36 -12.87 -14.09
C VAL A 421 -11.34 -11.84 -14.60
N GLU A 422 -10.57 -12.16 -15.65
CA GLU A 422 -9.47 -11.29 -16.11
C GLU A 422 -9.96 -9.92 -16.59
N GLY A 423 -11.03 -9.86 -17.38
CA GLY A 423 -11.60 -8.59 -17.89
C GLY A 423 -12.01 -7.57 -16.82
N PHE A 424 -12.07 -7.95 -15.54
CA PHE A 424 -12.35 -7.02 -14.43
C PHE A 424 -11.09 -6.44 -13.78
N ILE A 425 -9.91 -7.07 -13.92
CA ILE A 425 -8.66 -6.68 -13.22
C ILE A 425 -7.74 -5.78 -14.07
N HIS A 426 -8.24 -5.27 -15.21
CA HIS A 426 -7.46 -4.42 -16.10
C HIS A 426 -7.15 -3.07 -15.43
N PRO A 427 -5.88 -2.61 -15.39
CA PRO A 427 -5.52 -1.35 -14.73
C PRO A 427 -5.95 -0.07 -15.49
N TYR A 428 -6.24 -0.21 -16.78
CA TYR A 428 -6.69 0.84 -17.69
C TYR A 428 -7.88 0.33 -18.50
N ASP A 429 -8.62 1.24 -19.12
CA ASP A 429 -9.73 0.93 -20.03
C ASP A 429 -9.20 0.53 -21.42
N ASP A 430 -9.43 -0.73 -21.80
CA ASP A 430 -8.98 -1.34 -23.07
C ASP A 430 -9.54 -0.63 -24.33
N GLU A 431 -10.64 0.11 -24.22
CA GLU A 431 -11.23 0.84 -25.36
C GLU A 431 -10.44 2.10 -25.74
N LEU A 432 -9.37 2.45 -25.01
CA LEU A 432 -8.55 3.64 -25.25
C LEU A 432 -7.16 3.27 -25.80
N GLU A 433 -6.90 3.69 -27.05
CA GLU A 433 -5.64 3.37 -27.76
C GLU A 433 -4.38 4.03 -27.15
N GLU A 434 -4.52 5.11 -26.37
CA GLU A 434 -3.39 5.86 -25.75
C GLU A 434 -3.07 5.46 -24.30
N THR A 435 -3.19 4.18 -23.94
CA THR A 435 -2.83 3.71 -22.58
C THR A 435 -1.31 3.59 -22.36
N VAL A 436 -0.89 3.54 -21.08
CA VAL A 436 0.53 3.36 -20.71
C VAL A 436 1.04 1.97 -21.11
N ILE A 437 0.17 0.96 -21.00
CA ILE A 437 0.45 -0.44 -21.23
C ILE A 437 -0.88 -1.16 -21.48
N ASN A 438 -0.93 -1.99 -22.54
CA ASN A 438 -2.07 -2.85 -22.84
C ASN A 438 -2.22 -3.95 -21.78
N TYR A 439 -3.38 -4.61 -21.72
CA TYR A 439 -3.53 -5.77 -20.84
C TYR A 439 -2.54 -6.89 -21.19
N HIS A 440 -1.84 -7.39 -20.16
CA HIS A 440 -1.03 -8.60 -20.21
C HIS A 440 -1.23 -9.37 -18.90
N SER A 441 -1.68 -10.63 -18.96
CA SER A 441 -1.61 -11.52 -17.80
C SER A 441 -0.14 -11.83 -17.49
N VAL A 442 0.23 -11.90 -16.20
CA VAL A 442 1.63 -12.15 -15.77
C VAL A 442 2.15 -13.47 -16.33
N ILE A 443 1.30 -14.48 -16.46
CA ILE A 443 1.67 -15.82 -16.96
C ILE A 443 1.79 -15.84 -18.49
N GLY A 444 0.87 -15.21 -19.23
CA GLY A 444 1.01 -15.05 -20.68
C GLY A 444 2.27 -14.25 -21.06
N LEU A 445 2.56 -13.21 -20.29
CA LEU A 445 3.78 -12.40 -20.44
C LEU A 445 5.05 -13.21 -20.14
N LEU A 446 5.09 -13.96 -19.02
CA LEU A 446 6.20 -14.87 -18.70
C LEU A 446 6.39 -15.92 -19.80
N GLN A 447 5.32 -16.55 -20.26
CA GLN A 447 5.35 -17.55 -21.33
C GLN A 447 5.94 -16.96 -22.63
N GLN A 448 5.53 -15.75 -23.02
CA GLN A 448 6.07 -15.05 -24.19
C GLN A 448 7.56 -14.70 -24.04
N GLN A 449 7.94 -14.13 -22.90
CA GLN A 449 9.34 -13.77 -22.58
C GLN A 449 10.25 -15.00 -22.60
N LEU A 450 9.84 -16.11 -21.98
CA LEU A 450 10.60 -17.35 -21.93
C LEU A 450 10.71 -18.02 -23.30
N THR A 451 9.67 -17.92 -24.12
CA THR A 451 9.71 -18.39 -25.52
C THR A 451 10.72 -17.60 -26.34
N SER A 452 10.79 -16.27 -26.17
CA SER A 452 11.80 -15.43 -26.84
C SER A 452 13.22 -15.69 -26.31
N GLU A 453 13.37 -15.86 -24.99
CA GLU A 453 14.67 -16.13 -24.36
C GLU A 453 15.23 -17.50 -24.77
N SER A 454 14.37 -18.53 -24.91
CA SER A 454 14.69 -19.84 -25.47
C SER A 454 15.22 -19.73 -26.91
N GLN A 455 14.49 -19.02 -27.79
CA GLN A 455 14.93 -18.74 -29.16
C GLN A 455 16.28 -17.99 -29.21
N SER A 456 16.57 -17.18 -28.19
CA SER A 456 17.85 -16.47 -28.06
C SER A 456 19.02 -17.33 -27.56
N GLY A 457 18.75 -18.57 -27.14
CA GLY A 457 19.73 -19.52 -26.60
C GLY A 457 19.88 -19.51 -25.08
N TRP A 458 18.87 -19.08 -24.32
CA TRP A 458 18.86 -19.02 -22.86
C TRP A 458 20.04 -18.23 -22.26
N LYS A 459 20.24 -17.00 -22.74
CA LYS A 459 21.31 -16.09 -22.27
C LYS A 459 21.13 -15.74 -20.80
N LEU A 460 19.90 -15.47 -20.37
CA LEU A 460 19.49 -15.23 -18.98
C LEU A 460 20.41 -14.21 -18.29
N ALA A 461 20.57 -13.06 -18.95
CA ALA A 461 21.67 -12.13 -18.70
C ALA A 461 21.65 -11.49 -17.30
N CYS A 462 20.47 -11.26 -16.72
CA CYS A 462 20.30 -10.59 -15.43
C CYS A 462 20.62 -11.49 -14.22
N ILE A 463 20.39 -12.81 -14.32
CA ILE A 463 20.55 -13.75 -13.20
C ILE A 463 22.04 -13.85 -12.83
N PRO A 464 22.43 -13.70 -11.55
CA PRO A 464 23.78 -14.00 -11.08
C PRO A 464 24.15 -15.46 -11.37
N LYS A 465 25.28 -15.69 -12.03
CA LYS A 465 25.79 -17.04 -12.36
C LYS A 465 27.08 -17.30 -11.58
N PHE A 466 27.20 -18.50 -11.03
CA PHE A 466 28.35 -18.92 -10.22
C PHE A 466 29.30 -19.78 -11.05
N HIS A 467 30.58 -19.44 -11.04
CA HIS A 467 31.61 -20.19 -11.74
C HIS A 467 31.99 -21.45 -10.96
N VAL A 468 31.86 -22.61 -11.61
CA VAL A 468 32.24 -23.92 -11.07
C VAL A 468 33.70 -23.91 -10.61
N ASP A 469 34.59 -23.27 -11.38
CA ASP A 469 36.04 -23.23 -11.12
C ASP A 469 36.47 -22.17 -10.08
N ALA A 470 35.56 -21.39 -9.47
CA ALA A 470 35.96 -20.31 -8.55
C ALA A 470 36.81 -20.80 -7.37
N LEU A 471 36.56 -22.02 -6.88
CA LEU A 471 37.39 -22.69 -5.88
C LEU A 471 38.81 -23.02 -6.38
N GLN A 472 38.94 -23.48 -7.63
CA GLN A 472 40.23 -23.78 -8.25
C GLN A 472 41.04 -22.50 -8.51
N ARG A 473 40.37 -21.40 -8.86
CA ARG A 473 40.99 -20.07 -9.05
C ARG A 473 41.50 -19.48 -7.73
N THR A 474 40.87 -19.77 -6.60
CA THR A 474 41.26 -19.21 -5.29
C THR A 474 42.30 -20.03 -4.55
N ASN A 475 42.27 -21.37 -4.58
CA ASN A 475 43.30 -22.25 -3.99
C ASN A 475 43.63 -23.45 -4.91
N PRO A 476 44.48 -23.28 -5.93
CA PRO A 476 44.86 -24.36 -6.85
C PRO A 476 45.69 -25.48 -6.20
N GLU A 477 46.23 -25.28 -4.99
CA GLU A 477 47.02 -26.28 -4.25
C GLU A 477 46.17 -27.19 -3.34
N GLU A 478 44.93 -26.81 -2.99
CA GLU A 478 44.03 -27.66 -2.18
C GLU A 478 43.22 -28.65 -3.05
N THR A 479 42.98 -28.33 -4.34
CA THR A 479 42.05 -29.06 -5.21
C THR A 479 42.68 -30.31 -5.85
N LEU A 480 42.96 -31.34 -5.05
CA LEU A 480 43.45 -32.65 -5.53
C LEU A 480 42.38 -33.75 -5.55
N SER A 481 42.00 -34.15 -6.76
CA SER A 481 41.64 -35.54 -7.10
C SER A 481 40.30 -36.12 -6.60
N THR A 482 39.22 -35.34 -6.60
CA THR A 482 37.86 -35.91 -6.66
C THR A 482 36.95 -35.06 -7.55
N ALA A 483 36.06 -35.70 -8.31
CA ALA A 483 34.96 -35.00 -8.97
C ALA A 483 33.94 -34.54 -7.89
N PRO A 484 33.25 -33.39 -8.07
CA PRO A 484 32.20 -32.97 -7.15
C PRO A 484 31.14 -34.06 -6.98
N ALA A 485 30.72 -34.32 -5.74
CA ALA A 485 29.70 -35.33 -5.46
C ALA A 485 28.36 -34.94 -6.10
N THR A 486 27.81 -35.82 -6.92
CA THR A 486 26.42 -35.69 -7.38
C THR A 486 25.46 -36.23 -6.32
N HIS A 487 24.22 -35.75 -6.36
CA HIS A 487 23.18 -36.11 -5.39
C HIS A 487 21.88 -36.46 -6.13
N VAL A 488 21.17 -37.47 -5.63
CA VAL A 488 19.79 -37.76 -6.06
C VAL A 488 18.88 -36.61 -5.61
N PHE A 489 17.98 -36.15 -6.50
CA PHE A 489 17.04 -35.09 -6.15
C PHE A 489 16.02 -35.58 -5.11
N PRO A 490 15.67 -34.78 -4.08
CA PRO A 490 14.72 -35.23 -3.05
C PRO A 490 13.31 -35.48 -3.62
N THR A 491 12.68 -36.58 -3.23
CA THR A 491 11.29 -36.87 -3.58
C THR A 491 10.33 -36.07 -2.71
N PHE A 492 9.32 -35.44 -3.33
CA PHE A 492 8.26 -34.71 -2.64
C PHE A 492 6.89 -35.33 -2.95
N THR A 493 5.95 -35.21 -2.02
CA THR A 493 4.57 -35.68 -2.19
C THR A 493 3.64 -34.48 -2.39
N ILE A 494 2.98 -34.43 -3.55
CA ILE A 494 1.95 -33.44 -3.86
C ILE A 494 0.65 -33.84 -3.15
N PRO A 495 0.02 -32.96 -2.33
CA PRO A 495 -1.25 -33.27 -1.68
C PRO A 495 -2.39 -33.44 -2.69
N SER A 496 -3.27 -34.42 -2.45
CA SER A 496 -4.54 -34.55 -3.17
C SER A 496 -5.70 -34.65 -2.17
N PRO A 497 -6.69 -33.73 -2.21
CA PRO A 497 -6.75 -32.54 -3.07
C PRO A 497 -5.65 -31.52 -2.75
N VAL A 498 -5.20 -30.77 -3.76
CA VAL A 498 -4.21 -29.70 -3.60
C VAL A 498 -4.78 -28.62 -2.68
N ASN A 499 -3.98 -28.14 -1.72
CA ASN A 499 -4.41 -27.11 -0.79
C ASN A 499 -4.30 -25.72 -1.45
N PRO A 500 -5.42 -25.01 -1.76
CA PRO A 500 -5.35 -23.70 -2.41
C PRO A 500 -4.66 -22.63 -1.55
N GLY A 501 -4.52 -22.88 -0.24
CA GLY A 501 -3.84 -22.02 0.72
C GLY A 501 -4.79 -21.26 1.65
N PRO A 502 -4.21 -20.34 2.47
CA PRO A 502 -4.95 -19.55 3.46
C PRO A 502 -5.56 -18.25 2.89
N LYS A 503 -5.13 -17.82 1.70
CA LYS A 503 -5.64 -16.64 0.97
C LYS A 503 -6.32 -17.09 -0.33
N PRO A 504 -7.38 -16.41 -0.81
CA PRO A 504 -7.89 -16.63 -2.16
C PRO A 504 -6.84 -16.21 -3.19
N LEU A 505 -6.66 -17.03 -4.23
CA LEU A 505 -5.83 -16.73 -5.40
C LEU A 505 -6.69 -16.07 -6.48
N PHE A 506 -6.08 -15.22 -7.29
CA PHE A 506 -6.70 -14.55 -8.44
C PHE A 506 -5.69 -14.46 -9.59
N PRO A 507 -6.15 -14.37 -10.85
CA PRO A 507 -5.28 -13.97 -11.97
C PRO A 507 -4.56 -12.65 -11.66
N GLU A 508 -3.38 -12.47 -12.25
CA GLU A 508 -2.54 -11.29 -12.03
C GLU A 508 -2.30 -10.56 -13.35
N ALA A 509 -2.71 -9.30 -13.42
CA ALA A 509 -2.36 -8.38 -14.50
C ALA A 509 -0.95 -7.81 -14.29
N TYR A 510 -0.13 -7.76 -15.33
CA TYR A 510 1.17 -7.08 -15.25
C TYR A 510 0.97 -5.56 -15.32
N PHE A 511 1.58 -4.82 -14.37
CA PHE A 511 1.45 -3.37 -14.29
C PHE A 511 2.82 -2.68 -14.35
N SER A 512 2.90 -1.62 -15.17
CA SER A 512 4.04 -0.71 -15.22
C SER A 512 3.63 0.72 -15.58
N LEU A 513 4.42 1.68 -15.08
CA LEU A 513 4.41 3.11 -15.40
C LEU A 513 5.50 3.50 -16.40
N PHE A 514 6.48 2.64 -16.63
CA PHE A 514 7.70 2.96 -17.40
C PHE A 514 7.95 2.05 -18.61
N ALA A 515 7.25 0.91 -18.73
CA ALA A 515 7.50 -0.10 -19.77
C ALA A 515 7.50 0.44 -21.22
N ASN A 516 6.58 1.36 -21.55
CA ASN A 516 6.48 1.99 -22.87
C ASN A 516 7.05 3.43 -22.88
N SER A 517 7.94 3.78 -21.94
CA SER A 517 8.60 5.09 -21.95
C SER A 517 9.74 5.14 -22.97
N GLU A 518 9.82 6.21 -23.77
CA GLU A 518 10.88 6.44 -24.76
C GLU A 518 12.30 6.33 -24.17
N SER A 519 12.44 6.58 -22.87
CA SER A 519 13.71 6.52 -22.13
C SER A 519 14.20 5.12 -21.76
N SER A 520 13.41 4.05 -21.99
CA SER A 520 13.81 2.64 -21.78
C SER A 520 14.49 2.34 -20.43
N THR A 521 14.01 2.97 -19.34
CA THR A 521 14.68 2.91 -18.03
C THR A 521 14.40 1.65 -17.22
N VAL A 522 13.40 0.88 -17.64
CA VAL A 522 13.04 -0.46 -17.14
C VAL A 522 13.08 -1.46 -18.32
N PRO A 523 13.18 -2.78 -18.08
CA PRO A 523 13.17 -3.75 -19.16
C PRO A 523 11.86 -3.71 -19.94
N ALA A 524 11.97 -3.80 -21.28
CA ALA A 524 10.81 -3.92 -22.16
C ALA A 524 10.02 -5.20 -21.87
N LEU A 525 8.74 -5.21 -22.22
CA LEU A 525 7.82 -6.33 -21.94
C LEU A 525 8.24 -7.66 -22.61
N THR A 526 9.03 -7.60 -23.68
CA THR A 526 9.63 -8.78 -24.34
C THR A 526 10.84 -9.36 -23.61
N ASP A 527 11.38 -8.69 -22.59
CA ASP A 527 12.56 -9.11 -21.85
C ASP A 527 12.18 -9.82 -20.54
N ILE A 528 12.67 -11.05 -20.34
CA ILE A 528 12.46 -11.83 -19.12
C ILE A 528 13.00 -11.13 -17.85
N ALA A 529 13.93 -10.17 -17.99
CA ALA A 529 14.36 -9.30 -16.89
C ALA A 529 13.21 -8.46 -16.29
N ALA A 530 12.18 -8.11 -17.07
CA ALA A 530 11.01 -7.39 -16.58
C ALA A 530 10.32 -8.16 -15.45
N SER A 531 10.04 -9.45 -15.68
CA SER A 531 9.29 -10.29 -14.74
C SER A 531 10.16 -10.87 -13.63
N LEU A 532 11.38 -11.34 -13.93
CA LEU A 532 12.26 -11.95 -12.91
C LEU A 532 12.68 -10.95 -11.82
N ILE A 533 13.00 -9.71 -12.21
CA ILE A 533 13.38 -8.67 -11.26
C ILE A 533 12.14 -8.17 -10.51
N ARG A 534 10.98 -8.04 -11.18
CA ARG A 534 9.71 -7.71 -10.53
C ARG A 534 9.33 -8.72 -9.45
N ASP A 535 9.40 -10.01 -9.75
CA ASP A 535 9.02 -11.08 -8.83
C ASP A 535 9.85 -11.07 -7.54
N ALA A 536 11.18 -10.97 -7.64
CA ALA A 536 12.05 -10.91 -6.48
C ALA A 536 11.89 -9.61 -5.66
N ILE A 537 11.57 -8.47 -6.32
CA ILE A 537 11.19 -7.23 -5.62
C ILE A 537 9.88 -7.43 -4.85
N VAL A 538 8.85 -7.98 -5.50
CA VAL A 538 7.53 -8.25 -4.90
C VAL A 538 7.65 -9.19 -3.70
N ASP A 539 8.33 -10.32 -3.86
CA ASP A 539 8.58 -11.26 -2.76
C ASP A 539 9.29 -10.55 -1.59
N THR A 540 10.28 -9.69 -1.86
CA THR A 540 11.01 -8.97 -0.80
C THR A 540 10.16 -7.90 -0.10
N ILE A 541 9.24 -7.26 -0.82
CA ILE A 541 8.30 -6.27 -0.25
C ILE A 541 7.26 -6.95 0.64
N ASP A 542 6.73 -8.10 0.21
CA ASP A 542 5.64 -8.79 0.90
C ASP A 542 6.14 -9.63 2.11
N GLN A 543 7.31 -10.27 2.01
CA GLN A 543 7.86 -11.12 3.09
C GLN A 543 8.42 -10.33 4.29
N LEU A 544 8.79 -9.07 4.07
CA LEU A 544 9.42 -8.20 5.08
C LEU A 544 8.53 -6.99 5.45
N ASP A 545 7.20 -7.10 5.29
CA ASP A 545 6.25 -6.00 5.51
C ASP A 545 6.33 -5.38 6.91
N PHE A 546 6.63 -6.21 7.91
CA PHE A 546 6.88 -5.83 9.30
C PHE A 546 8.08 -4.86 9.47
N ASN A 547 8.96 -4.74 8.48
CA ASN A 547 10.14 -3.86 8.53
C ASN A 547 10.44 -3.14 7.20
N ARG A 548 9.55 -2.20 6.86
CA ARG A 548 9.71 -1.23 5.76
C ARG A 548 11.08 -0.54 5.63
N GLU A 549 11.87 -0.42 6.71
CA GLU A 549 13.18 0.26 6.67
C GLU A 549 14.26 -0.65 6.09
N VAL A 550 14.18 -1.96 6.40
CA VAL A 550 15.02 -2.99 5.78
C VAL A 550 14.59 -3.21 4.32
N VAL A 551 13.29 -3.21 4.03
CA VAL A 551 12.78 -3.27 2.63
C VAL A 551 13.27 -2.06 1.84
N ALA A 552 13.07 -0.84 2.32
CA ALA A 552 13.55 0.38 1.65
C ALA A 552 15.07 0.34 1.38
N LYS A 553 15.86 -0.20 2.31
CA LYS A 553 17.29 -0.45 2.05
C LYS A 553 17.50 -1.44 0.91
N PHE A 554 16.88 -2.62 0.93
CA PHE A 554 17.06 -3.62 -0.14
C PHE A 554 16.59 -3.14 -1.51
N LEU A 555 15.57 -2.28 -1.58
CA LEU A 555 15.14 -1.66 -2.84
C LEU A 555 16.11 -0.57 -3.35
N VAL A 556 16.75 0.17 -2.44
CA VAL A 556 17.82 1.12 -2.78
C VAL A 556 19.13 0.42 -3.14
N ASP A 557 19.38 -0.77 -2.56
CA ASP A 557 20.53 -1.65 -2.82
C ASP A 557 20.27 -2.70 -3.92
N LEU A 558 19.19 -2.56 -4.70
CA LEU A 558 18.74 -3.55 -5.69
C LEU A 558 19.85 -3.94 -6.70
N ASP A 559 20.68 -2.99 -7.12
CA ASP A 559 21.77 -3.21 -8.08
C ASP A 559 22.88 -4.15 -7.57
N CYS A 560 23.01 -4.36 -6.27
CA CYS A 560 23.99 -5.29 -5.68
C CYS A 560 23.62 -6.77 -5.85
N TYR A 561 22.36 -7.09 -6.16
CA TYR A 561 21.85 -8.47 -6.14
C TYR A 561 21.67 -9.12 -7.51
N TRP A 562 21.97 -8.41 -8.60
CA TRP A 562 21.85 -8.89 -9.98
C TRP A 562 23.20 -8.86 -10.71
N SER A 563 23.27 -9.45 -11.90
CA SER A 563 24.53 -9.49 -12.66
C SER A 563 25.04 -8.10 -13.03
N HIS A 564 26.37 -7.93 -13.02
CA HIS A 564 27.02 -6.69 -13.40
C HIS A 564 26.66 -6.28 -14.84
N GLY A 565 26.24 -5.03 -15.02
CA GLY A 565 25.74 -4.50 -16.30
C GLY A 565 24.21 -4.48 -16.43
N THR A 566 23.47 -5.20 -15.56
CA THR A 566 21.99 -5.12 -15.52
C THR A 566 21.50 -3.72 -15.11
N PHE A 567 22.24 -3.03 -14.24
CA PHE A 567 21.88 -1.69 -13.74
C PHE A 567 22.97 -0.65 -14.01
N ALA A 568 22.54 0.57 -14.28
CA ALA A 568 23.40 1.76 -14.31
C ALA A 568 23.68 2.28 -12.89
N ASN A 569 24.66 3.17 -12.74
CA ASN A 569 24.98 3.80 -11.46
C ASN A 569 23.76 4.53 -10.87
N ARG A 570 23.42 4.24 -9.61
CA ARG A 570 22.25 4.79 -8.90
C ARG A 570 22.22 6.32 -8.96
N GLY A 571 21.04 6.90 -9.21
CA GLY A 571 20.86 8.35 -9.22
C GLY A 571 21.43 9.05 -10.46
N ILE A 572 21.84 8.31 -11.50
CA ILE A 572 22.15 8.90 -12.81
C ILE A 572 20.95 9.68 -13.34
N ALA A 573 21.16 10.96 -13.68
CA ALA A 573 20.13 11.82 -14.27
C ALA A 573 19.63 11.24 -15.59
N LEU A 574 18.32 11.39 -15.87
CA LEU A 574 17.67 10.73 -17.01
C LEU A 574 18.35 11.06 -18.35
N ASP A 575 18.66 12.32 -18.58
CA ASP A 575 19.27 12.79 -19.83
C ASP A 575 20.66 12.16 -20.04
N LYS A 576 21.43 11.96 -18.96
CA LYS A 576 22.73 11.28 -19.00
C LYS A 576 22.58 9.78 -19.23
N PHE A 577 21.59 9.14 -18.60
CA PHE A 577 21.29 7.72 -18.83
C PHE A 577 20.94 7.47 -20.31
N VAL A 578 20.08 8.29 -20.91
CA VAL A 578 19.72 8.19 -22.33
C VAL A 578 20.94 8.44 -23.23
N GLN A 579 21.84 9.37 -22.87
CA GLN A 579 23.09 9.63 -23.61
C GLN A 579 24.13 8.51 -23.49
N GLU A 580 24.28 7.90 -22.31
CA GLU A 580 25.31 6.89 -22.03
C GLU A 580 24.90 5.47 -22.46
N PHE A 581 23.60 5.14 -22.36
CA PHE A 581 23.09 3.78 -22.59
C PHE A 581 22.24 3.64 -23.85
N GLY A 582 21.46 4.66 -24.21
CA GLY A 582 20.53 4.62 -25.34
C GLY A 582 19.43 3.57 -25.18
N THR A 583 18.81 3.17 -26.29
CA THR A 583 17.80 2.09 -26.35
C THR A 583 18.40 0.69 -26.43
N ASP A 584 19.65 0.57 -26.89
CA ASP A 584 20.18 -0.69 -27.43
C ASP A 584 20.94 -1.53 -26.39
N LYS A 585 21.22 -0.97 -25.20
CA LYS A 585 21.89 -1.68 -24.10
C LYS A 585 20.85 -2.17 -23.08
N LYS A 586 20.92 -3.46 -22.73
CA LYS A 586 20.14 -4.06 -21.63
C LYS A 586 20.68 -3.63 -20.26
N THR A 587 20.55 -2.36 -19.93
CA THR A 587 21.00 -1.76 -18.67
C THR A 587 19.94 -0.78 -18.18
N TYR A 588 19.50 -0.92 -16.93
CA TYR A 588 18.28 -0.26 -16.41
C TYR A 588 18.57 0.66 -15.22
N LYS A 589 17.56 1.42 -14.78
CA LYS A 589 17.61 2.24 -13.57
C LYS A 589 16.96 1.50 -12.39
N SER A 590 17.74 1.20 -11.35
CA SER A 590 17.25 0.45 -10.19
C SER A 590 16.19 1.22 -9.40
N GLU A 591 16.32 2.56 -9.33
CA GLU A 591 15.30 3.41 -8.70
C GLU A 591 13.94 3.35 -9.43
N ASP A 592 13.94 3.25 -10.76
CA ASP A 592 12.71 3.18 -11.55
C ASP A 592 12.06 1.81 -11.41
N MET A 593 12.83 0.71 -11.48
CA MET A 593 12.30 -0.64 -11.26
C MET A 593 11.73 -0.82 -9.85
N ALA A 594 12.35 -0.22 -8.82
CA ALA A 594 11.84 -0.25 -7.46
C ALA A 594 10.54 0.54 -7.28
N ILE A 595 10.44 1.75 -7.84
CA ILE A 595 9.21 2.56 -7.79
C ILE A 595 8.07 1.88 -8.57
N ASP A 596 8.36 1.36 -9.77
CA ASP A 596 7.39 0.66 -10.61
C ASP A 596 6.82 -0.58 -9.91
N ALA A 597 7.69 -1.34 -9.21
CA ALA A 597 7.27 -2.50 -8.45
C ALA A 597 6.34 -2.15 -7.27
N ILE A 598 6.67 -1.11 -6.47
CA ILE A 598 5.80 -0.71 -5.36
C ILE A 598 4.44 -0.21 -5.89
N PHE A 599 4.40 0.51 -7.02
CA PHE A 599 3.13 0.90 -7.65
C PHE A 599 2.35 -0.30 -8.18
N SER A 600 2.99 -1.32 -8.77
CA SER A 600 2.29 -2.54 -9.18
C SER A 600 1.65 -3.32 -8.02
N LEU A 601 2.17 -3.19 -6.79
CA LEU A 601 1.53 -3.75 -5.58
C LEU A 601 0.42 -2.84 -5.01
N LEU A 602 0.63 -1.52 -4.96
CA LEU A 602 -0.41 -0.56 -4.57
C LEU A 602 -1.64 -0.66 -5.48
N PHE A 603 -1.41 -0.82 -6.79
CA PHE A 603 -2.43 -0.92 -7.82
C PHE A 603 -2.81 -2.35 -8.21
N LYS A 604 -2.43 -3.36 -7.41
CA LYS A 604 -2.87 -4.74 -7.64
C LYS A 604 -4.39 -4.86 -7.52
N LEU A 605 -5.05 -5.16 -8.62
CA LEU A 605 -6.43 -5.64 -8.68
C LEU A 605 -6.43 -7.18 -8.55
N PRO A 606 -7.47 -7.82 -7.99
CA PRO A 606 -8.63 -7.18 -7.35
C PRO A 606 -8.26 -6.50 -6.02
N THR A 607 -7.39 -7.11 -5.22
CA THR A 607 -6.98 -6.62 -3.89
C THR A 607 -5.46 -6.64 -3.74
N SER A 608 -4.92 -5.59 -3.12
CA SER A 608 -3.51 -5.57 -2.70
C SER A 608 -3.25 -6.54 -1.54
N GLU A 609 -2.04 -7.11 -1.49
CA GLU A 609 -1.64 -8.16 -0.55
C GLU A 609 -1.52 -7.63 0.90
N HIS A 610 -1.07 -6.39 1.06
CA HIS A 610 -0.94 -5.69 2.35
C HIS A 610 -1.82 -4.43 2.39
N LYS A 611 -2.06 -3.88 3.59
CA LYS A 611 -2.83 -2.64 3.77
C LYS A 611 -2.14 -1.48 3.05
N LEU A 612 -2.85 -0.75 2.19
CA LEU A 612 -2.29 0.28 1.29
C LEU A 612 -1.28 1.22 1.96
N VAL A 613 -1.56 1.68 3.19
CA VAL A 613 -0.70 2.54 4.02
C VAL A 613 0.74 2.01 4.20
N TYR A 614 0.96 0.70 4.14
CA TYR A 614 2.30 0.09 4.11
C TYR A 614 3.12 0.65 2.95
N TYR A 615 2.62 0.52 1.72
CA TYR A 615 3.27 1.00 0.49
C TYR A 615 3.46 2.53 0.47
N HIS A 616 2.48 3.29 0.99
CA HIS A 616 2.63 4.76 1.16
C HIS A 616 3.85 5.07 2.04
N SER A 617 4.01 4.32 3.13
CA SER A 617 5.13 4.51 4.06
C SER A 617 6.44 3.92 3.56
N LEU A 618 6.42 2.85 2.75
CA LEU A 618 7.58 2.27 2.10
C LEU A 618 8.19 3.25 1.09
N ILE A 619 7.39 3.82 0.19
CA ILE A 619 7.84 4.87 -0.74
C ILE A 619 8.44 6.05 0.04
N THR A 620 7.79 6.45 1.14
CA THR A 620 8.29 7.52 2.03
C THR A 620 9.65 7.18 2.67
N GLN A 621 9.94 5.90 2.96
CA GLN A 621 11.27 5.48 3.45
C GLN A 621 12.30 5.39 2.32
N CYS A 622 11.93 4.90 1.12
CA CYS A 622 12.82 4.94 -0.05
C CYS A 622 13.26 6.38 -0.37
N CYS A 623 12.32 7.33 -0.36
CA CYS A 623 12.60 8.76 -0.52
C CYS A 623 13.54 9.34 0.56
N LYS A 624 13.57 8.77 1.77
CA LYS A 624 14.48 9.18 2.85
C LYS A 624 15.85 8.48 2.76
N ALA A 625 15.89 7.24 2.28
CA ALA A 625 17.10 6.45 2.15
C ALA A 625 17.98 6.91 0.97
N ALA A 626 17.38 7.25 -0.19
CA ALA A 626 18.11 7.75 -1.35
C ALA A 626 17.36 8.89 -2.07
N PRO A 627 17.25 10.10 -1.47
CA PRO A 627 16.43 11.20 -2.01
C PRO A 627 16.79 11.56 -3.46
N ALA A 628 18.08 11.66 -3.77
CA ALA A 628 18.59 12.09 -5.08
C ALA A 628 18.28 11.11 -6.24
N ALA A 629 18.05 9.83 -5.95
CA ALA A 629 17.68 8.83 -6.95
C ALA A 629 16.15 8.60 -6.99
N ILE A 630 15.55 8.40 -5.82
CA ILE A 630 14.14 8.00 -5.70
C ILE A 630 13.19 9.16 -6.01
N ALA A 631 13.45 10.39 -5.53
CA ALA A 631 12.51 11.49 -5.73
C ALA A 631 12.35 11.93 -7.21
N PRO A 632 13.41 11.99 -8.04
CA PRO A 632 13.25 12.23 -9.48
C PRO A 632 12.52 11.10 -10.21
N SER A 633 12.66 9.84 -9.78
CA SER A 633 11.92 8.70 -10.31
C SER A 633 10.43 8.78 -9.97
N LEU A 634 10.12 8.97 -8.68
CA LEU A 634 8.76 9.14 -8.18
C LEU A 634 8.05 10.34 -8.83
N GLY A 635 8.77 11.44 -9.05
CA GLY A 635 8.26 12.60 -9.78
C GLY A 635 7.87 12.31 -11.23
N ARG A 636 8.47 11.31 -11.90
CA ARG A 636 8.01 10.84 -13.22
C ARG A 636 6.79 9.95 -13.09
N ALA A 637 6.80 8.99 -12.16
CA ALA A 637 5.66 8.12 -11.87
C ALA A 637 4.35 8.91 -11.61
N ILE A 638 4.40 9.96 -10.75
CA ILE A 638 3.26 10.84 -10.47
C ILE A 638 2.71 11.48 -11.76
N ARG A 639 3.59 11.96 -12.66
CA ARG A 639 3.18 12.61 -13.92
C ARG A 639 2.61 11.60 -14.91
N THR A 640 3.17 10.40 -15.02
CA THR A 640 2.60 9.32 -15.83
C THR A 640 1.20 8.97 -15.36
N ILE A 641 1.00 8.77 -14.06
CA ILE A 641 -0.33 8.44 -13.52
C ILE A 641 -1.31 9.60 -13.77
N TYR A 642 -0.91 10.84 -13.47
CA TYR A 642 -1.75 12.02 -13.67
C TYR A 642 -2.19 12.23 -15.13
N LYS A 643 -1.29 12.03 -16.12
CA LYS A 643 -1.65 12.09 -17.55
C LYS A 643 -2.76 11.08 -17.88
N ASN A 644 -2.69 9.89 -17.29
CA ASN A 644 -3.52 8.74 -17.66
C ASN A 644 -4.72 8.49 -16.73
N LEU A 645 -5.05 9.44 -15.83
CA LEU A 645 -6.29 9.40 -15.03
C LEU A 645 -7.57 9.31 -15.89
N HIS A 646 -7.50 9.76 -17.15
CA HIS A 646 -8.60 9.63 -18.10
C HIS A 646 -8.82 8.18 -18.57
N ALA A 647 -7.83 7.28 -18.45
CA ALA A 647 -7.93 5.88 -18.86
C ALA A 647 -7.81 4.89 -17.69
N MET A 648 -7.26 5.29 -16.55
CA MET A 648 -7.05 4.43 -15.38
C MET A 648 -8.36 3.98 -14.72
N ASP A 649 -8.39 2.75 -14.21
CA ASP A 649 -9.48 2.22 -13.37
C ASP A 649 -9.77 3.13 -12.18
N LEU A 650 -11.06 3.33 -11.89
CA LEU A 650 -11.54 4.26 -10.87
C LEU A 650 -11.04 3.94 -9.46
N GLU A 651 -10.96 2.65 -9.10
CA GLU A 651 -10.43 2.25 -7.81
C GLU A 651 -8.93 2.56 -7.71
N LEU A 652 -8.18 2.36 -8.79
CA LEU A 652 -6.77 2.71 -8.87
C LEU A 652 -6.55 4.22 -8.80
N GLY A 653 -7.39 5.01 -9.45
CA GLY A 653 -7.41 6.48 -9.33
C GLY A 653 -7.64 6.93 -7.88
N HIS A 654 -8.53 6.28 -7.13
CA HIS A 654 -8.74 6.56 -5.71
C HIS A 654 -7.60 6.07 -4.81
N ARG A 655 -6.98 4.91 -5.09
CA ARG A 655 -5.76 4.45 -4.40
C ARG A 655 -4.60 5.43 -4.63
N PHE A 656 -4.46 5.97 -5.84
CA PHE A 656 -3.47 7.00 -6.18
C PHE A 656 -3.75 8.31 -5.42
N LEU A 657 -5.00 8.75 -5.34
CA LEU A 657 -5.41 9.94 -4.58
C LEU A 657 -5.08 9.85 -3.08
N ASP A 658 -5.45 8.74 -2.43
CA ASP A 658 -5.15 8.51 -1.01
C ASP A 658 -3.65 8.34 -0.76
N TRP A 659 -2.92 7.75 -1.72
CA TRP A 659 -1.46 7.68 -1.68
C TRP A 659 -0.81 9.05 -1.83
N PHE A 660 -1.19 9.84 -2.84
CA PHE A 660 -0.60 11.13 -3.19
C PHE A 660 -0.76 12.12 -2.05
N SER A 661 -1.96 12.25 -1.49
CA SER A 661 -2.24 13.15 -0.36
C SER A 661 -1.48 12.71 0.90
N HIS A 662 -1.48 11.41 1.23
CA HIS A 662 -0.68 10.91 2.36
C HIS A 662 0.83 11.12 2.15
N HIS A 663 1.32 11.02 0.91
CA HIS A 663 2.72 11.34 0.60
C HIS A 663 3.01 12.85 0.78
N LEU A 664 2.21 13.74 0.19
CA LEU A 664 2.42 15.19 0.30
C LEU A 664 2.37 15.68 1.75
N SER A 665 1.43 15.20 2.58
CA SER A 665 1.40 15.52 4.01
C SER A 665 2.66 15.12 4.79
N ASN A 666 3.42 14.12 4.33
CA ASN A 666 4.74 13.74 4.88
C ASN A 666 5.90 14.63 4.36
N PHE A 667 5.68 15.38 3.28
CA PHE A 667 6.64 16.29 2.63
C PHE A 667 6.11 17.74 2.59
N GLU A 668 5.55 18.20 3.71
CA GLU A 668 5.09 19.57 3.97
C GLU A 668 4.00 20.11 3.01
N PHE A 669 3.18 19.25 2.41
CA PHE A 669 2.12 19.63 1.46
C PHE A 669 2.66 20.32 0.19
N ARG A 670 3.94 20.04 -0.16
CA ARG A 670 4.65 20.65 -1.29
C ARG A 670 4.59 19.77 -2.54
N TRP A 671 3.86 20.23 -3.55
CA TRP A 671 3.92 19.70 -4.92
C TRP A 671 4.13 20.86 -5.91
N ARG A 672 4.52 20.55 -7.16
CA ARG A 672 4.58 21.53 -8.26
C ARG A 672 3.18 21.77 -8.86
N TRP A 673 2.27 22.27 -8.04
CA TRP A 673 0.89 22.59 -8.43
C TRP A 673 0.79 23.50 -9.66
N ALA A 674 1.81 24.33 -9.92
CA ALA A 674 1.92 25.16 -11.13
C ALA A 674 1.88 24.35 -12.45
N GLU A 675 2.29 23.07 -12.43
CA GLU A 675 2.22 22.19 -13.61
C GLU A 675 0.78 21.79 -13.99
N TRP A 676 -0.21 22.10 -13.14
CA TRP A 676 -1.63 21.73 -13.31
C TRP A 676 -2.58 22.95 -13.39
N ILE A 677 -2.06 24.18 -13.56
CA ILE A 677 -2.89 25.41 -13.60
C ILE A 677 -3.85 25.42 -14.80
N ASP A 678 -3.43 24.92 -15.97
CA ASP A 678 -4.32 24.88 -17.15
C ASP A 678 -5.48 23.90 -16.99
N ASP A 679 -5.27 22.79 -16.27
CA ASP A 679 -6.31 21.79 -15.99
C ASP A 679 -7.42 22.34 -15.05
N LEU A 680 -7.20 23.48 -14.38
CA LEU A 680 -8.24 24.20 -13.63
C LEU A 680 -9.36 24.75 -14.53
N LYS A 681 -9.11 24.92 -15.84
CA LYS A 681 -10.06 25.50 -16.81
C LYS A 681 -11.11 24.49 -17.31
N LEU A 682 -10.86 23.20 -17.12
CA LEU A 682 -11.68 22.08 -17.60
C LEU A 682 -13.10 22.04 -16.99
N SER A 683 -13.99 21.21 -17.52
CA SER A 683 -15.26 20.85 -16.84
C SER A 683 -14.96 20.20 -15.48
N LYS A 684 -15.86 20.32 -14.50
CA LYS A 684 -15.74 19.54 -13.25
C LYS A 684 -15.78 18.03 -13.50
N LEU A 685 -16.38 17.62 -14.62
CA LEU A 685 -16.52 16.23 -15.00
C LEU A 685 -15.24 15.61 -15.58
N GLU A 686 -14.21 16.42 -15.86
CA GLU A 686 -12.91 15.93 -16.33
C GLU A 686 -12.13 15.23 -15.21
N PRO A 687 -11.67 13.96 -15.38
CA PRO A 687 -10.98 13.19 -14.34
C PRO A 687 -9.79 13.91 -13.70
N LYS A 688 -9.05 14.72 -14.46
CA LYS A 688 -7.97 15.56 -13.93
C LYS A 688 -8.44 16.61 -12.93
N LYS A 689 -9.53 17.32 -13.23
CA LYS A 689 -10.06 18.40 -12.38
C LYS A 689 -10.83 17.84 -11.19
N ALA A 690 -11.54 16.74 -11.38
CA ALA A 690 -12.10 15.93 -10.29
C ALA A 690 -10.99 15.47 -9.32
N PHE A 691 -9.86 14.97 -9.84
CA PHE A 691 -8.69 14.60 -9.03
C PHE A 691 -8.08 15.79 -8.27
N ILE A 692 -7.90 16.96 -8.89
CA ILE A 692 -7.42 18.16 -8.20
C ILE A 692 -8.34 18.52 -7.02
N ILE A 693 -9.65 18.60 -7.26
CA ILE A 693 -10.63 18.95 -6.22
C ILE A 693 -10.59 17.92 -5.08
N ALA A 694 -10.54 16.63 -5.40
CA ALA A 694 -10.46 15.56 -4.42
C ALA A 694 -9.13 15.58 -3.64
N ALA A 695 -8.00 15.88 -4.29
CA ALA A 695 -6.70 16.01 -3.64
C ALA A 695 -6.68 17.16 -2.63
N LEU A 696 -7.26 18.31 -2.98
CA LEU A 696 -7.39 19.43 -2.05
C LEU A 696 -8.26 19.09 -0.83
N ASP A 697 -9.40 18.42 -1.00
CA ASP A 697 -10.21 17.92 0.12
C ASP A 697 -9.42 16.94 1.00
N LYS A 698 -8.72 15.96 0.42
CA LYS A 698 -7.91 15.00 1.19
C LYS A 698 -6.74 15.68 1.94
N GLU A 699 -6.05 16.62 1.32
CA GLU A 699 -4.99 17.42 1.96
C GLU A 699 -5.55 18.29 3.11
N ILE A 700 -6.75 18.86 2.94
CA ILE A 700 -7.44 19.62 4.00
C ILE A 700 -7.83 18.70 5.17
N ARG A 701 -8.34 17.49 4.91
CA ARG A 701 -8.65 16.48 5.94
C ARG A 701 -7.41 16.02 6.73
N LEU A 702 -6.22 16.08 6.12
CA LEU A 702 -4.92 15.79 6.76
C LEU A 702 -4.29 17.01 7.46
N SER A 703 -4.95 18.17 7.42
CA SER A 703 -4.37 19.47 7.74
C SER A 703 -5.47 20.46 8.19
N PHE A 704 -5.44 21.68 7.69
CA PHE A 704 -6.55 22.64 7.73
C PHE A 704 -6.45 23.60 6.53
N ALA A 705 -7.59 24.13 6.05
CA ALA A 705 -7.68 24.86 4.78
C ALA A 705 -6.66 25.99 4.64
N LYS A 706 -6.52 26.83 5.67
CA LYS A 706 -5.56 27.94 5.71
C LYS A 706 -4.09 27.52 5.51
N ARG A 707 -3.69 26.31 5.92
CA ARG A 707 -2.33 25.78 5.69
C ARG A 707 -2.17 25.21 4.29
N VAL A 708 -3.18 24.51 3.77
CA VAL A 708 -3.15 23.99 2.39
C VAL A 708 -3.16 25.13 1.39
N ARG A 709 -3.97 26.18 1.61
CA ARG A 709 -3.98 27.41 0.78
C ARG A 709 -2.60 28.09 0.69
N GLN A 710 -1.73 27.91 1.69
CA GLN A 710 -0.37 28.48 1.70
C GLN A 710 0.66 27.70 0.88
N THR A 711 0.36 26.48 0.43
CA THR A 711 1.27 25.68 -0.44
C THR A 711 0.83 25.66 -1.91
N LEU A 712 -0.21 26.42 -2.26
CA LEU A 712 -0.81 26.48 -3.60
C LEU A 712 -0.53 27.82 -4.31
N PRO A 713 -0.48 27.82 -5.66
CA PRO A 713 -0.60 29.03 -6.47
C PRO A 713 -1.95 29.75 -6.27
N GLU A 714 -2.00 31.05 -6.57
CA GLU A 714 -3.18 31.90 -6.33
C GLU A 714 -4.41 31.44 -7.13
N GLU A 715 -4.20 30.85 -8.30
CA GLU A 715 -5.25 30.32 -9.19
C GLU A 715 -6.09 29.22 -8.53
N PHE A 716 -5.51 28.43 -7.62
CA PHE A 716 -6.21 27.38 -6.89
C PHE A 716 -7.08 27.92 -5.74
N SER A 717 -6.94 29.20 -5.36
CA SER A 717 -7.67 29.81 -4.23
C SER A 717 -9.20 29.69 -4.36
N GLN A 718 -9.70 29.68 -5.60
CA GLN A 718 -11.12 29.55 -5.94
C GLN A 718 -11.72 28.18 -5.61
N LEU A 719 -10.88 27.13 -5.49
CA LEU A 719 -11.33 25.76 -5.16
C LEU A 719 -11.53 25.53 -3.66
N ILE A 720 -10.99 26.40 -2.80
CA ILE A 720 -11.07 26.25 -1.33
C ILE A 720 -11.94 27.38 -0.76
N PRO A 721 -13.19 27.11 -0.32
CA PRO A 721 -14.08 28.13 0.24
C PRO A 721 -13.43 28.93 1.37
N VAL A 722 -13.44 30.27 1.24
CA VAL A 722 -12.74 31.19 2.17
C VAL A 722 -13.17 30.98 3.63
N ARG A 723 -14.43 30.61 3.87
CA ARG A 723 -14.99 30.33 5.21
C ARG A 723 -14.26 29.22 5.98
N LEU A 724 -13.52 28.34 5.30
CA LEU A 724 -12.76 27.26 5.94
C LEU A 724 -11.45 27.74 6.58
N ASP A 725 -11.00 28.97 6.30
CA ASP A 725 -9.74 29.52 6.83
C ASP A 725 -9.85 29.98 8.29
N GLU A 726 -11.07 30.11 8.82
CA GLU A 726 -11.38 30.67 10.15
C GLU A 726 -11.84 29.62 11.19
N ASP A 727 -11.92 28.33 10.80
CA ASP A 727 -12.40 27.21 11.65
C ASP A 727 -13.81 27.44 12.25
N ILE A 728 -14.69 28.08 11.47
CA ILE A 728 -16.07 28.37 11.87
C ILE A 728 -16.97 27.19 11.53
N SER A 729 -17.74 26.72 12.51
CA SER A 729 -18.74 25.65 12.31
C SER A 729 -19.77 26.01 11.24
N PRO A 730 -20.27 25.06 10.42
CA PRO A 730 -21.17 25.36 9.32
C PRO A 730 -22.42 26.16 9.71
N GLU A 731 -22.93 26.92 8.74
CA GLU A 731 -24.14 27.72 8.83
C GLU A 731 -25.35 26.81 9.14
N PHE A 732 -26.14 27.19 10.13
CA PHE A 732 -27.36 26.47 10.47
C PHE A 732 -28.54 27.09 9.71
N LYS A 733 -29.09 26.39 8.71
CA LYS A 733 -30.10 26.96 7.79
C LYS A 733 -31.26 27.68 8.51
N TYR A 734 -31.77 27.11 9.60
CA TYR A 734 -32.85 27.71 10.41
C TYR A 734 -32.45 28.95 11.24
N GLU A 735 -31.19 29.41 11.26
CA GLU A 735 -30.85 30.77 11.71
C GLU A 735 -31.43 31.84 10.75
N LYS A 736 -31.77 31.48 9.50
CA LYS A 736 -32.47 32.33 8.52
C LYS A 736 -33.99 32.18 8.64
N SER A 737 -34.69 33.29 8.87
CA SER A 737 -36.16 33.35 8.98
C SER A 737 -36.92 33.02 7.69
N GLU A 738 -36.23 32.97 6.54
CA GLU A 738 -36.78 32.59 5.24
C GLU A 738 -36.84 31.06 5.04
N THR A 739 -36.18 30.28 5.92
CA THR A 739 -36.20 28.82 5.84
C THR A 739 -37.52 28.29 6.41
N PRO A 740 -38.21 27.34 5.74
CA PRO A 740 -39.36 26.66 6.31
C PRO A 740 -39.06 26.07 7.69
N TYR A 741 -40.02 26.12 8.61
CA TYR A 741 -39.90 25.58 9.99
C TYR A 741 -38.75 26.19 10.82
N ALA A 742 -38.31 27.42 10.51
CA ALA A 742 -37.16 28.05 11.18
C ALA A 742 -37.35 28.24 12.70
N ALA A 743 -38.55 28.59 13.17
CA ALA A 743 -38.81 28.77 14.60
C ALA A 743 -38.72 27.44 15.36
N GLU A 744 -39.26 26.38 14.77
CA GLU A 744 -39.28 25.01 15.27
C GLU A 744 -37.86 24.43 15.26
N GLY A 745 -37.10 24.59 14.17
CA GLY A 745 -35.70 24.18 14.06
C GLY A 745 -34.79 24.87 15.09
N GLN A 746 -34.96 26.17 15.32
CA GLN A 746 -34.28 26.87 16.41
C GLN A 746 -34.70 26.35 17.79
N MET A 747 -35.98 26.02 17.99
CA MET A 747 -36.49 25.47 19.25
C MET A 747 -35.93 24.07 19.54
N LEU A 748 -35.85 23.18 18.54
CA LEU A 748 -35.20 21.87 18.63
C LEU A 748 -33.73 22.00 19.03
N LEU A 749 -32.98 22.93 18.42
CA LEU A 749 -31.58 23.19 18.78
C LEU A 749 -31.46 23.66 20.25
N GLN A 750 -32.38 24.49 20.74
CA GLN A 750 -32.42 24.88 22.15
C GLN A 750 -32.77 23.72 23.08
N GLN A 751 -33.72 22.85 22.72
CA GLN A 751 -34.15 21.70 23.50
C GLN A 751 -33.06 20.64 23.63
N LEU A 752 -32.41 20.27 22.52
CA LEU A 752 -31.26 19.35 22.49
C LEU A 752 -30.08 19.90 23.33
N ARG A 753 -29.85 21.21 23.30
CA ARG A 753 -28.85 21.91 24.12
C ARG A 753 -29.20 21.90 25.61
N LYS A 754 -30.48 22.10 25.95
CA LYS A 754 -31.01 22.09 27.33
C LYS A 754 -31.21 20.68 27.91
N LYS A 755 -31.16 19.63 27.08
CA LYS A 755 -31.56 18.24 27.41
C LYS A 755 -33.02 18.15 27.85
N ALA A 756 -33.92 18.68 27.01
CA ALA A 756 -35.37 18.54 27.15
C ALA A 756 -35.82 17.07 27.19
N THR A 757 -37.01 16.80 27.72
CA THR A 757 -37.60 15.44 27.67
C THR A 757 -38.05 15.07 26.26
N HIS A 758 -38.21 13.78 25.98
CA HIS A 758 -38.70 13.30 24.68
C HIS A 758 -40.08 13.89 24.33
N GLU A 759 -40.95 14.08 25.32
CA GLU A 759 -42.26 14.74 25.19
C GLU A 759 -42.14 16.19 24.68
N GLN A 760 -41.23 17.00 25.24
CA GLN A 760 -41.03 18.40 24.83
C GLN A 760 -40.48 18.53 23.41
N VAL A 761 -39.65 17.56 22.99
CA VAL A 761 -39.16 17.45 21.62
C VAL A 761 -40.29 16.98 20.68
N GLN A 762 -41.15 16.06 21.13
CA GLN A 762 -42.32 15.59 20.39
C GLN A 762 -43.30 16.75 20.12
N GLU A 763 -43.69 17.53 21.13
CA GLU A 763 -44.55 18.73 20.98
C GLU A 763 -44.04 19.75 19.94
N THR A 764 -42.75 19.71 19.61
CA THR A 764 -42.12 20.60 18.63
C THR A 764 -42.13 19.99 17.24
N ILE A 765 -42.03 18.67 17.15
CA ILE A 765 -42.10 17.92 15.91
C ILE A 765 -43.55 17.76 15.43
N ASP A 766 -44.50 17.57 16.33
CA ASP A 766 -45.93 17.54 16.01
C ASP A 766 -46.39 18.87 15.37
N LYS A 767 -45.79 20.00 15.76
CA LYS A 767 -46.03 21.32 15.13
C LYS A 767 -45.48 21.39 13.71
N ILE A 768 -44.29 20.82 13.47
CA ILE A 768 -43.75 20.68 12.11
C ILE A 768 -44.67 19.76 11.28
N HIS A 769 -45.23 18.71 11.88
CA HIS A 769 -46.19 17.83 11.19
C HIS A 769 -47.45 18.59 10.78
N SER A 770 -48.14 19.27 11.71
CA SER A 770 -49.34 20.05 11.35
C SER A 770 -49.05 21.14 10.29
N GLN A 771 -47.93 21.87 10.41
CA GLN A 771 -47.54 22.86 9.40
C GLN A 771 -47.19 22.24 8.04
N ALA A 772 -46.69 21.00 8.02
CA ALA A 772 -46.39 20.26 6.80
C ALA A 772 -47.66 19.69 6.13
N GLU A 773 -48.65 19.23 6.92
CA GLU A 773 -49.99 18.85 6.44
C GLU A 773 -50.72 20.07 5.84
N GLU A 774 -50.67 21.23 6.52
CA GLU A 774 -51.21 22.50 6.01
C GLU A 774 -50.55 22.96 4.69
N GLN A 775 -49.28 22.59 4.46
CA GLN A 775 -48.54 22.83 3.22
C GLN A 775 -48.73 21.73 2.16
N GLY A 776 -49.49 20.67 2.46
CA GLY A 776 -49.74 19.56 1.53
C GLY A 776 -48.57 18.59 1.33
N ILE A 777 -47.60 18.54 2.26
CA ILE A 777 -46.46 17.64 2.20
C ILE A 777 -46.91 16.22 2.58
N THR A 778 -46.81 15.27 1.64
CA THR A 778 -47.29 13.88 1.80
C THR A 778 -46.60 13.10 2.92
N ASP A 779 -45.32 13.39 3.20
CA ASP A 779 -44.55 12.75 4.26
C ASP A 779 -44.02 13.79 5.26
N VAL A 780 -44.76 13.97 6.36
CA VAL A 780 -44.45 14.91 7.45
C VAL A 780 -43.18 14.54 8.24
N LEU A 781 -42.72 13.29 8.13
CA LEU A 781 -41.49 12.85 8.79
C LEU A 781 -40.25 13.44 8.11
N VAL A 782 -40.32 13.84 6.84
CA VAL A 782 -39.19 14.48 6.11
C VAL A 782 -38.80 15.84 6.73
N PRO A 783 -39.65 16.89 6.74
CA PRO A 783 -39.25 18.20 7.26
C PRO A 783 -38.92 18.19 8.76
N SER A 784 -39.58 17.32 9.53
CA SER A 784 -39.30 17.16 10.96
C SER A 784 -37.98 16.43 11.23
N THR A 785 -37.61 15.45 10.40
CA THR A 785 -36.30 14.81 10.44
C THR A 785 -35.19 15.77 10.02
N ASP A 786 -35.41 16.58 8.99
CA ASP A 786 -34.47 17.60 8.53
C ASP A 786 -34.12 18.60 9.64
N ALA A 787 -35.15 19.15 10.30
CA ALA A 787 -34.98 20.07 11.41
C ALA A 787 -34.25 19.43 12.61
N PHE A 788 -34.59 18.18 12.94
CA PHE A 788 -33.99 17.45 14.05
C PHE A 788 -32.52 17.05 13.80
N VAL A 789 -32.21 16.48 12.64
CA VAL A 789 -30.87 16.03 12.28
C VAL A 789 -29.94 17.23 12.07
N THR A 790 -30.39 18.29 11.39
CA THR A 790 -29.61 19.51 11.24
C THR A 790 -29.31 20.15 12.61
N ALA A 791 -30.24 20.12 13.57
CA ALA A 791 -30.00 20.59 14.93
C ALA A 791 -29.01 19.71 15.72
N ILE A 792 -29.01 18.38 15.50
CA ILE A 792 -27.98 17.47 16.03
C ILE A 792 -26.60 17.80 15.42
N CYS A 793 -26.52 18.01 14.09
CA CYS A 793 -25.30 18.41 13.41
C CYS A 793 -24.73 19.73 13.96
N ARG A 794 -25.57 20.77 14.10
CA ARG A 794 -25.19 22.08 14.67
C ARG A 794 -24.75 22.00 16.13
N LEU A 795 -25.38 21.17 16.95
CA LEU A 795 -24.97 20.96 18.34
C LEU A 795 -23.69 20.10 18.45
N GLY A 796 -23.48 19.20 17.49
CA GLY A 796 -22.34 18.31 17.39
C GLY A 796 -21.09 18.91 16.73
N ALA A 797 -21.21 20.05 16.06
CA ALA A 797 -20.22 20.58 15.11
C ALA A 797 -18.79 20.81 15.65
N LYS A 798 -18.59 20.81 16.97
CA LYS A 798 -17.28 20.96 17.60
C LYS A 798 -16.37 19.72 17.46
N SER A 799 -16.92 18.50 17.44
CA SER A 799 -16.18 17.28 17.09
C SER A 799 -17.12 16.08 16.94
N LEU A 800 -16.65 15.01 16.28
CA LEU A 800 -17.39 13.74 16.16
C LEU A 800 -17.86 13.18 17.53
N SER A 801 -17.11 13.42 18.61
CA SER A 801 -17.52 13.02 19.97
C SER A 801 -18.69 13.86 20.53
N HIS A 802 -18.78 15.16 20.18
CA HIS A 802 -19.93 15.99 20.53
C HIS A 802 -21.15 15.58 19.71
N PHE A 803 -20.98 15.34 18.41
CA PHE A 803 -22.02 14.80 17.53
C PHE A 803 -22.58 13.48 18.06
N LEU A 804 -21.72 12.50 18.38
CA LEU A 804 -22.13 11.21 18.94
C LEU A 804 -22.87 11.36 20.27
N SER A 805 -22.43 12.27 21.14
CA SER A 805 -23.16 12.58 22.39
C SER A 805 -24.54 13.21 22.16
N CYS A 806 -24.82 13.75 20.98
CA CYS A 806 -26.14 14.25 20.59
C CYS A 806 -26.98 13.14 19.92
N VAL A 807 -26.37 12.32 19.05
CA VAL A 807 -27.01 11.13 18.46
C VAL A 807 -27.53 10.18 19.54
N GLU A 808 -26.74 9.86 20.57
CA GLU A 808 -27.18 8.97 21.66
C GLU A 808 -28.41 9.49 22.42
N ARG A 809 -28.66 10.80 22.46
CA ARG A 809 -29.88 11.39 23.06
C ARG A 809 -31.09 11.32 22.12
N GLY A 810 -30.84 11.36 20.82
CA GLY A 810 -31.88 11.23 19.78
C GLY A 810 -32.11 9.80 19.30
N ARG A 811 -31.31 8.82 19.75
CA ARG A 811 -31.17 7.51 19.09
C ARG A 811 -32.47 6.74 18.94
N GLU A 812 -33.31 6.71 19.97
CA GLU A 812 -34.62 6.05 19.92
C GLU A 812 -35.51 6.69 18.84
N ARG A 813 -35.63 8.02 18.81
CA ARG A 813 -36.37 8.74 17.77
C ARG A 813 -35.78 8.51 16.37
N LEU A 814 -34.45 8.50 16.22
CA LEU A 814 -33.80 8.23 14.93
C LEU A 814 -34.05 6.80 14.44
N LEU A 815 -34.11 5.82 15.33
CA LEU A 815 -34.47 4.43 15.01
C LEU A 815 -35.95 4.30 14.61
N ASN A 816 -36.85 4.99 15.32
CA ASN A 816 -38.28 4.97 14.99
C ASN A 816 -38.54 5.61 13.62
N ILE A 817 -37.98 6.81 13.35
CA ILE A 817 -38.03 7.46 12.02
C ILE A 817 -37.56 6.51 10.91
N ALA A 818 -36.46 5.79 11.14
CA ALA A 818 -35.89 4.84 10.17
C ALA A 818 -36.76 3.57 9.93
N GLN A 819 -37.70 3.28 10.82
CA GLN A 819 -38.68 2.19 10.66
C GLN A 819 -40.02 2.69 10.10
N GLU A 820 -40.40 3.93 10.38
CA GLU A 820 -41.68 4.53 10.00
C GLU A 820 -41.72 5.04 8.54
N SER A 821 -40.64 5.65 8.03
CA SER A 821 -40.57 6.10 6.64
C SER A 821 -39.18 5.93 6.01
N GLU A 822 -39.16 5.37 4.80
CA GLU A 822 -37.93 5.27 4.00
C GLU A 822 -37.45 6.63 3.49
N SER A 823 -38.37 7.56 3.20
CA SER A 823 -38.01 8.89 2.70
C SER A 823 -37.38 9.72 3.82
N ALA A 824 -37.96 9.68 5.03
CA ALA A 824 -37.36 10.29 6.21
C ALA A 824 -36.02 9.63 6.58
N ARG A 825 -35.89 8.30 6.41
CA ARG A 825 -34.62 7.57 6.60
C ARG A 825 -33.52 8.05 5.64
N ARG A 826 -33.84 8.38 4.39
CA ARG A 826 -32.89 8.99 3.44
C ARG A 826 -32.64 10.47 3.75
N GLN A 827 -33.65 11.22 4.21
CA GLN A 827 -33.47 12.60 4.68
C GLN A 827 -32.44 12.74 5.81
N ILE A 828 -32.23 11.72 6.66
CA ILE A 828 -31.13 11.71 7.64
C ILE A 828 -29.77 11.89 6.94
N VAL A 829 -29.56 11.27 5.78
CA VAL A 829 -28.33 11.39 4.98
C VAL A 829 -28.25 12.78 4.34
N THR A 830 -29.32 13.23 3.68
CA THR A 830 -29.43 14.58 3.08
C THR A 830 -29.05 15.67 4.09
N SER A 831 -29.65 15.64 5.28
CA SER A 831 -29.46 16.65 6.33
C SER A 831 -28.04 16.67 6.91
N VAL A 832 -27.35 15.51 6.91
CA VAL A 832 -25.93 15.42 7.29
C VAL A 832 -25.05 16.00 6.19
N VAL A 833 -25.29 15.64 4.93
CA VAL A 833 -24.47 16.08 3.79
C VAL A 833 -24.64 17.58 3.53
N GLU A 834 -25.86 18.11 3.52
CA GLU A 834 -26.12 19.54 3.36
C GLU A 834 -25.40 20.41 4.40
N TYR A 835 -25.46 20.01 5.68
CA TYR A 835 -24.83 20.77 6.77
C TYR A 835 -23.29 20.76 6.64
N TRP A 836 -22.70 19.66 6.17
CA TRP A 836 -21.26 19.48 6.02
C TRP A 836 -20.74 19.63 4.59
N LYS A 837 -21.51 20.26 3.67
CA LYS A 837 -21.22 20.28 2.23
C LYS A 837 -19.84 20.80 1.80
N ASP A 838 -19.25 21.74 2.54
CA ASP A 838 -17.89 22.25 2.29
C ASP A 838 -16.77 21.42 2.97
N GLN A 839 -17.14 20.44 3.79
CA GLN A 839 -16.26 19.49 4.46
C GLN A 839 -16.84 18.06 4.35
N PRO A 840 -17.07 17.55 3.12
CA PRO A 840 -17.84 16.32 2.92
C PRO A 840 -17.20 15.09 3.57
N GLY A 841 -15.89 15.09 3.82
CA GLY A 841 -15.22 14.07 4.65
C GLY A 841 -15.83 13.91 6.04
N ILE A 842 -16.36 14.98 6.65
CA ILE A 842 -17.07 14.91 7.94
C ILE A 842 -18.44 14.26 7.76
N ALA A 843 -19.17 14.58 6.67
CA ALA A 843 -20.43 13.92 6.31
C ALA A 843 -20.24 12.40 6.15
N VAL A 844 -19.24 11.98 5.37
CA VAL A 844 -18.90 10.56 5.16
C VAL A 844 -18.62 9.84 6.49
N ARG A 845 -17.87 10.46 7.41
CA ARG A 845 -17.56 9.87 8.72
C ARG A 845 -18.77 9.87 9.68
N ILE A 846 -19.71 10.79 9.52
CA ILE A 846 -20.98 10.77 10.26
C ILE A 846 -21.92 9.66 9.73
N VAL A 847 -22.08 9.53 8.40
CA VAL A 847 -22.85 8.44 7.79
C VAL A 847 -22.25 7.08 8.17
N ASP A 848 -20.92 6.96 8.18
CA ASP A 848 -20.23 5.76 8.67
C ASP A 848 -20.61 5.41 10.12
N LEU A 849 -20.62 6.38 11.02
CA LEU A 849 -21.07 6.20 12.41
C LEU A 849 -22.55 5.80 12.49
N LEU A 850 -23.44 6.45 11.73
CA LEU A 850 -24.88 6.14 11.76
C LEU A 850 -25.19 4.71 11.26
N LEU A 851 -24.39 4.18 10.32
CA LEU A 851 -24.41 2.76 9.95
C LEU A 851 -23.96 1.86 11.12
N ASN A 852 -22.86 2.22 11.82
CA ASN A 852 -22.35 1.43 12.95
C ASN A 852 -23.32 1.38 14.14
N TYR A 853 -24.11 2.44 14.35
CA TYR A 853 -25.14 2.51 15.40
C TYR A 853 -26.50 1.90 14.98
N THR A 854 -26.55 1.29 13.79
CA THR A 854 -27.73 0.71 13.12
C THR A 854 -28.91 1.67 13.01
N ILE A 855 -28.63 2.97 12.86
CA ILE A 855 -29.62 4.02 12.61
C ILE A 855 -29.93 4.10 11.10
N LEU A 856 -28.91 3.90 10.27
CA LEU A 856 -29.06 3.73 8.83
C LEU A 856 -28.84 2.26 8.45
N ALA A 857 -29.59 1.78 7.47
CA ALA A 857 -29.30 0.52 6.77
C ALA A 857 -28.35 0.80 5.59
N PRO A 858 -27.43 -0.13 5.23
CA PRO A 858 -26.52 0.05 4.08
C PRO A 858 -27.24 0.47 2.79
N MET A 859 -28.34 -0.21 2.47
CA MET A 859 -29.16 0.07 1.28
C MET A 859 -29.72 1.50 1.25
N THR A 860 -29.95 2.14 2.40
CA THR A 860 -30.43 3.53 2.45
C THR A 860 -29.39 4.51 1.92
N VAL A 861 -28.11 4.30 2.25
CA VAL A 861 -27.02 5.16 1.78
C VAL A 861 -26.85 5.00 0.27
N ILE A 862 -26.99 3.77 -0.23
CA ILE A 862 -26.94 3.48 -1.67
C ILE A 862 -28.13 4.10 -2.42
N GLN A 863 -29.36 3.90 -1.95
CA GLN A 863 -30.57 4.53 -2.52
C GLN A 863 -30.51 6.06 -2.50
N TRP A 864 -29.92 6.65 -1.44
CA TRP A 864 -29.71 8.09 -1.36
C TRP A 864 -28.69 8.58 -2.40
N VAL A 865 -27.54 7.92 -2.54
CA VAL A 865 -26.52 8.29 -3.54
C VAL A 865 -27.06 8.19 -4.97
N PHE A 866 -27.61 7.04 -5.36
CA PHE A 866 -28.00 6.77 -6.75
C PHE A 866 -29.43 7.22 -7.10
N GLY A 867 -30.23 7.63 -6.12
CA GLY A 867 -31.57 8.19 -6.33
C GLY A 867 -31.66 9.70 -6.11
N GLU A 868 -31.26 10.20 -4.93
CA GLU A 868 -31.55 11.58 -4.51
C GLU A 868 -30.38 12.55 -4.75
N HIS A 869 -29.12 12.12 -4.57
CA HIS A 869 -27.92 12.93 -4.82
C HIS A 869 -27.40 12.85 -6.27
N MET A 870 -27.87 11.85 -7.02
CA MET A 870 -27.29 11.40 -8.29
C MET A 870 -27.22 12.46 -9.41
N GLY A 871 -28.22 13.34 -9.45
CA GLY A 871 -28.38 14.32 -10.52
C GLY A 871 -28.61 13.66 -11.89
N ALA A 872 -27.85 14.08 -12.89
CA ALA A 872 -27.77 13.43 -14.19
C ALA A 872 -26.58 12.46 -14.30
N GLY A 873 -25.76 12.35 -13.26
CA GLY A 873 -24.45 11.67 -13.31
C GLY A 873 -23.31 12.44 -12.66
N GLU A 874 -23.47 13.74 -12.36
CA GLU A 874 -22.37 14.60 -11.90
C GLU A 874 -21.75 14.12 -10.58
N ALA A 875 -22.55 13.50 -9.71
CA ALA A 875 -22.12 12.94 -8.43
C ALA A 875 -21.07 11.81 -8.54
N LEU A 876 -20.97 11.12 -9.69
CA LEU A 876 -19.95 10.07 -9.89
C LEU A 876 -18.51 10.61 -9.85
N THR A 877 -18.34 11.91 -10.07
CA THR A 877 -17.04 12.59 -10.10
C THR A 877 -16.56 13.01 -8.71
N GLU A 878 -17.45 12.96 -7.72
CA GLU A 878 -17.18 13.38 -6.35
C GLU A 878 -16.52 12.25 -5.54
N SER A 879 -15.21 12.34 -5.30
CA SER A 879 -14.47 11.29 -4.57
C SER A 879 -15.01 10.98 -3.17
N TRP A 880 -15.77 11.88 -2.54
CA TRP A 880 -16.40 11.63 -1.25
C TRP A 880 -17.66 10.74 -1.36
N VAL A 881 -18.36 10.78 -2.51
CA VAL A 881 -19.47 9.89 -2.83
C VAL A 881 -18.95 8.46 -3.05
N PHE A 882 -17.85 8.30 -3.79
CA PHE A 882 -17.16 7.00 -3.92
C PHE A 882 -16.65 6.47 -2.57
N GLU A 883 -16.09 7.34 -1.71
CA GLU A 883 -15.70 6.96 -0.34
C GLU A 883 -16.91 6.49 0.47
N MET A 884 -18.06 7.15 0.36
CA MET A 884 -19.30 6.76 1.07
C MET A 884 -19.85 5.41 0.59
N VAL A 885 -19.97 5.20 -0.73
CA VAL A 885 -20.46 3.95 -1.31
C VAL A 885 -19.48 2.80 -1.03
N SER A 886 -18.18 2.99 -1.25
CA SER A 886 -17.20 1.92 -1.02
C SER A 886 -17.06 1.56 0.45
N ASN A 887 -17.11 2.51 1.39
CA ASN A 887 -17.17 2.20 2.83
C ASN A 887 -18.41 1.37 3.18
N THR A 888 -19.57 1.70 2.60
CA THR A 888 -20.84 0.99 2.82
C THR A 888 -20.78 -0.44 2.30
N VAL A 889 -20.31 -0.64 1.06
CA VAL A 889 -20.08 -1.98 0.47
C VAL A 889 -19.08 -2.79 1.29
N THR A 890 -17.95 -2.20 1.68
CA THR A 890 -16.92 -2.89 2.49
C THR A 890 -17.45 -3.34 3.86
N LYS A 891 -18.43 -2.67 4.46
CA LYS A 891 -19.07 -3.15 5.70
C LYS A 891 -19.93 -4.39 5.46
N VAL A 892 -20.69 -4.42 4.37
CA VAL A 892 -21.55 -5.55 4.00
C VAL A 892 -20.70 -6.78 3.66
N THR A 893 -19.67 -6.64 2.83
CA THR A 893 -18.78 -7.77 2.48
C THR A 893 -17.97 -8.27 3.67
N ASN A 894 -17.43 -7.37 4.52
CA ASN A 894 -16.73 -7.79 5.74
C ASN A 894 -17.64 -8.58 6.70
N ARG A 895 -18.93 -8.22 6.82
CA ARG A 895 -19.91 -8.96 7.61
C ARG A 895 -20.16 -10.36 7.02
N ASN A 896 -20.37 -10.46 5.70
CA ASN A 896 -20.59 -11.74 5.04
C ASN A 896 -19.37 -12.67 5.18
N ARG A 897 -18.15 -12.12 5.03
CA ARG A 897 -16.88 -12.83 5.26
C ARG A 897 -16.70 -13.30 6.71
N GLN A 898 -17.14 -12.51 7.70
CA GLN A 898 -17.12 -12.92 9.11
C GLN A 898 -18.08 -14.09 9.38
N ILE A 899 -19.30 -14.05 8.84
CA ILE A 899 -20.29 -15.12 9.00
C ILE A 899 -19.83 -16.40 8.26
N ALA A 900 -19.32 -16.28 7.04
CA ALA A 900 -18.71 -17.39 6.30
C ALA A 900 -17.47 -17.97 7.02
N SER A 901 -16.63 -17.13 7.63
CA SER A 901 -15.49 -17.59 8.43
C SER A 901 -15.94 -18.34 9.69
N ALA A 902 -17.00 -17.90 10.36
CA ALA A 902 -17.61 -18.64 11.47
C ALA A 902 -18.13 -20.01 10.99
N ARG A 903 -18.80 -20.06 9.83
CA ARG A 903 -19.34 -21.29 9.23
C ARG A 903 -18.31 -22.37 8.89
N LEU A 904 -17.05 -21.97 8.72
CA LEU A 904 -15.93 -22.86 8.41
C LEU A 904 -15.19 -23.39 9.67
N GLN A 905 -15.63 -23.04 10.88
CA GLN A 905 -15.04 -23.54 12.12
C GLN A 905 -15.40 -25.02 12.35
N LYS A 906 -14.39 -25.88 12.57
CA LYS A 906 -14.59 -27.29 12.90
C LYS A 906 -15.21 -27.43 14.31
N GLY A 907 -16.19 -28.32 14.45
CA GLY A 907 -16.78 -28.70 15.75
C GLY A 907 -18.02 -27.90 16.22
N LEU A 908 -18.65 -27.10 15.34
CA LEU A 908 -19.91 -26.41 15.67
C LEU A 908 -21.08 -27.39 15.89
N PRO A 909 -21.95 -27.19 16.90
CA PRO A 909 -23.21 -27.91 17.05
C PRO A 909 -24.16 -27.66 15.87
N ALA A 910 -24.95 -28.67 15.48
CA ALA A 910 -25.85 -28.60 14.32
C ALA A 910 -26.83 -27.39 14.36
N GLU A 911 -27.43 -27.11 15.53
CA GLU A 911 -28.30 -25.94 15.73
C GLU A 911 -27.60 -24.59 15.47
N GLN A 912 -26.31 -24.49 15.80
CA GLN A 912 -25.50 -23.30 15.51
C GLN A 912 -25.12 -23.24 14.02
N VAL A 913 -24.89 -24.39 13.38
CA VAL A 913 -24.65 -24.47 11.92
C VAL A 913 -25.89 -23.99 11.16
N GLU A 914 -27.08 -24.47 11.49
CA GLU A 914 -28.35 -24.05 10.87
C GLU A 914 -28.61 -22.55 11.07
N MET A 915 -28.38 -22.02 12.27
CA MET A 915 -28.52 -20.58 12.55
C MET A 915 -27.53 -19.73 11.74
N VAL A 916 -26.27 -20.17 11.62
CA VAL A 916 -25.24 -19.47 10.84
C VAL A 916 -25.55 -19.53 9.34
N ASP A 917 -25.96 -20.68 8.81
CA ASP A 917 -26.34 -20.82 7.40
C ASP A 917 -27.57 -19.97 7.05
N ALA A 918 -28.61 -19.96 7.89
CA ALA A 918 -29.78 -19.10 7.69
C ALA A 918 -29.43 -17.60 7.73
N THR A 919 -28.49 -17.20 8.60
CA THR A 919 -28.00 -15.82 8.66
C THR A 919 -27.15 -15.47 7.44
N LEU A 920 -26.28 -16.39 7.01
CA LEU A 920 -25.38 -16.21 5.87
C LEU A 920 -26.15 -16.06 4.56
N THR A 921 -27.17 -16.89 4.31
CA THR A 921 -28.03 -16.77 3.12
C THR A 921 -28.75 -15.42 3.10
N LYS A 922 -29.35 -15.01 4.21
CA LYS A 922 -30.02 -13.70 4.30
C LYS A 922 -29.08 -12.54 3.99
N ASP A 923 -27.87 -12.52 4.59
CA ASP A 923 -26.93 -11.42 4.40
C ASP A 923 -26.17 -11.48 3.05
N ARG A 924 -26.05 -12.66 2.42
CA ARG A 924 -25.69 -12.79 1.00
C ARG A 924 -26.72 -12.13 0.10
N ASP A 925 -28.01 -12.44 0.28
CA ASP A 925 -29.06 -11.93 -0.60
C ASP A 925 -29.24 -10.42 -0.44
N ASN A 926 -29.16 -9.88 0.79
CA ASN A 926 -29.07 -8.44 1.05
C ASN A 926 -27.88 -7.78 0.32
N ALA A 927 -26.74 -8.47 0.21
CA ALA A 927 -25.55 -7.96 -0.49
C ALA A 927 -25.70 -8.04 -2.01
N ARG A 928 -26.30 -9.12 -2.54
CA ARG A 928 -26.61 -9.29 -3.96
C ARG A 928 -27.60 -8.22 -4.45
N GLU A 929 -28.65 -7.93 -3.66
CA GLU A 929 -29.58 -6.82 -3.94
C GLU A 929 -28.85 -5.47 -3.98
N LEU A 930 -28.00 -5.19 -2.99
CA LEU A 930 -27.25 -3.94 -2.89
C LEU A 930 -26.24 -3.78 -4.06
N PHE A 931 -25.50 -4.83 -4.42
CA PHE A 931 -24.62 -4.81 -5.60
C PHE A 931 -25.40 -4.64 -6.89
N LYS A 932 -26.54 -5.34 -7.05
CA LYS A 932 -27.39 -5.19 -8.22
C LYS A 932 -27.90 -3.75 -8.38
N TYR A 933 -28.41 -3.13 -7.31
CA TYR A 933 -28.92 -1.77 -7.38
C TYR A 933 -27.84 -0.74 -7.77
N ILE A 934 -26.59 -0.95 -7.33
CA ILE A 934 -25.44 -0.14 -7.78
C ILE A 934 -25.16 -0.39 -9.27
N ALA A 935 -25.13 -1.65 -9.71
CA ALA A 935 -24.84 -2.03 -11.09
C ALA A 935 -25.91 -1.51 -12.06
N ASP A 936 -27.20 -1.75 -11.78
CA ASP A 936 -28.34 -1.27 -12.58
C ASP A 936 -28.28 0.26 -12.78
N ALA A 937 -27.99 1.03 -11.71
CA ALA A 937 -27.87 2.49 -11.77
C ALA A 937 -26.64 2.96 -12.56
N CYS A 938 -25.47 2.34 -12.36
CA CYS A 938 -24.25 2.68 -13.09
C CYS A 938 -24.34 2.29 -14.57
N GLN A 939 -24.99 1.17 -14.87
CA GLN A 939 -25.22 0.68 -16.22
C GLN A 939 -26.14 1.64 -17.00
N GLY A 940 -27.29 2.03 -16.43
CA GLY A 940 -28.20 2.99 -17.06
C GLY A 940 -27.55 4.34 -17.37
N LEU A 941 -26.61 4.80 -16.54
CA LEU A 941 -25.78 5.97 -16.83
C LEU A 941 -24.76 5.72 -17.96
N SER A 942 -24.10 4.55 -17.97
CA SER A 942 -23.11 4.20 -19.01
C SER A 942 -23.73 4.04 -20.41
N GLU A 943 -24.95 3.49 -20.48
CA GLU A 943 -25.71 3.31 -21.72
C GLU A 943 -26.40 4.60 -22.18
N GLY A 944 -26.43 5.65 -21.35
CA GLY A 944 -27.16 6.88 -21.61
C GLY A 944 -28.67 6.76 -21.46
N ALA A 945 -29.15 5.71 -20.79
CA ALA A 945 -30.56 5.38 -20.59
C ALA A 945 -31.18 6.00 -19.31
N ALA A 946 -30.39 6.68 -18.48
CA ALA A 946 -30.86 7.31 -17.25
C ALA A 946 -31.70 8.58 -17.53
N ASP A 947 -32.93 8.63 -17.03
CA ASP A 947 -33.90 9.71 -17.28
C ASP A 947 -33.32 11.12 -17.05
N GLY A 948 -32.65 11.35 -15.93
CA GLY A 948 -32.06 12.65 -15.57
C GLY A 948 -30.92 13.11 -16.49
N LEU A 949 -30.24 12.18 -17.16
CA LEU A 949 -29.25 12.49 -18.20
C LEU A 949 -29.95 12.89 -19.50
N ILE A 950 -30.93 12.09 -19.92
CA ILE A 950 -31.74 12.34 -21.12
C ILE A 950 -32.45 13.69 -21.02
N GLU A 951 -33.01 14.04 -19.86
CA GLU A 951 -33.67 15.34 -19.62
C GLU A 951 -32.69 16.51 -19.77
N LYS A 952 -31.50 16.45 -19.16
CA LYS A 952 -30.52 17.55 -19.23
C LYS A 952 -29.87 17.69 -20.61
N GLU A 953 -29.63 16.59 -21.33
CA GLU A 953 -29.17 16.63 -22.72
C GLU A 953 -30.25 17.20 -23.65
N THR A 954 -31.50 16.72 -23.53
CA THR A 954 -32.62 17.16 -24.40
C THR A 954 -33.01 18.62 -24.16
N SER A 955 -32.88 19.12 -22.93
CA SER A 955 -33.11 20.53 -22.59
C SER A 955 -31.93 21.45 -22.92
N GLY A 956 -30.77 20.90 -23.31
CA GLY A 956 -29.53 21.66 -23.53
C GLY A 956 -28.90 22.22 -22.24
N ALA A 957 -29.30 21.71 -21.08
CA ALA A 957 -28.73 22.06 -19.78
C ALA A 957 -27.37 21.36 -19.53
N LEU A 958 -27.08 20.30 -20.29
CA LEU A 958 -25.80 19.59 -20.34
C LEU A 958 -25.25 19.63 -21.78
N SER A 959 -23.93 19.78 -21.93
CA SER A 959 -23.29 19.65 -23.25
C SER A 959 -23.15 18.18 -23.66
N ALA A 960 -23.03 17.92 -24.96
CA ALA A 960 -22.79 16.55 -25.46
C ALA A 960 -21.42 15.98 -24.99
N GLU A 961 -20.44 16.85 -24.75
CA GLU A 961 -19.12 16.48 -24.22
C GLU A 961 -19.21 16.10 -22.74
N ASP A 962 -19.89 16.92 -21.91
CA ASP A 962 -20.18 16.60 -20.51
C ASP A 962 -21.04 15.32 -20.37
N GLY A 963 -21.96 15.08 -21.31
CA GLY A 963 -22.76 13.86 -21.40
C GLY A 963 -21.94 12.61 -21.75
N GLN A 964 -20.91 12.74 -22.59
CA GLN A 964 -19.96 11.65 -22.85
C GLN A 964 -19.09 11.38 -21.61
N LEU A 965 -18.63 12.41 -20.91
CA LEU A 965 -17.92 12.27 -19.64
C LEU A 965 -18.77 11.52 -18.60
N ILE A 966 -20.05 11.85 -18.44
CA ILE A 966 -20.96 11.13 -17.51
C ILE A 966 -21.08 9.64 -17.88
N ARG A 967 -21.26 9.29 -19.16
CA ARG A 967 -21.31 7.88 -19.60
C ARG A 967 -20.01 7.14 -19.27
N ALA A 968 -18.86 7.79 -19.48
CA ALA A 968 -17.55 7.24 -19.12
C ALA A 968 -17.37 7.06 -17.60
N TRP A 969 -17.90 7.96 -16.77
CA TRP A 969 -17.93 7.76 -15.31
C TRP A 969 -18.86 6.60 -14.92
N GLY A 970 -20.04 6.48 -15.55
CA GLY A 970 -20.97 5.36 -15.35
C GLY A 970 -20.30 4.01 -15.63
N LYS A 971 -19.62 3.89 -16.77
CA LYS A 971 -18.85 2.69 -17.17
C LYS A 971 -17.80 2.32 -16.11
N ARG A 972 -16.98 3.28 -15.66
CA ARG A 972 -15.95 3.07 -14.64
C ARG A 972 -16.52 2.63 -13.30
N TRP A 973 -17.59 3.27 -12.83
CA TRP A 973 -18.26 2.89 -11.59
C TRP A 973 -18.84 1.48 -11.70
N ASN A 974 -19.51 1.16 -12.81
CA ASN A 974 -20.07 -0.17 -13.06
C ASN A 974 -18.98 -1.26 -13.00
N MET A 975 -17.85 -1.04 -13.67
CA MET A 975 -16.69 -1.95 -13.66
C MET A 975 -16.20 -2.25 -12.24
N VAL A 976 -16.02 -1.22 -11.39
CA VAL A 976 -15.57 -1.40 -9.99
C VAL A 976 -16.57 -2.21 -9.15
N PHE A 977 -17.88 -2.00 -9.32
CA PHE A 977 -18.88 -2.67 -8.48
C PHE A 977 -19.29 -4.05 -8.99
N ILE A 978 -19.28 -4.31 -10.31
CA ILE A 978 -19.34 -5.67 -10.86
C ILE A 978 -18.12 -6.47 -10.39
N ARG A 979 -16.90 -5.91 -10.50
CA ARG A 979 -15.68 -6.53 -9.95
C ARG A 979 -15.85 -6.92 -8.47
N LYS A 980 -16.28 -5.96 -7.63
CA LYS A 980 -16.48 -6.19 -6.19
C LYS A 980 -17.56 -7.25 -5.90
N SER A 981 -18.61 -7.34 -6.72
CA SER A 981 -19.63 -8.39 -6.63
C SER A 981 -19.04 -9.77 -6.98
N ALA A 982 -18.30 -9.89 -8.08
CA ALA A 982 -17.68 -11.16 -8.51
C ALA A 982 -16.62 -11.68 -7.53
N ILE A 983 -15.82 -10.79 -6.93
CA ILE A 983 -14.88 -11.14 -5.86
C ILE A 983 -15.63 -11.65 -4.61
N GLU A 984 -16.79 -11.06 -4.29
CA GLU A 984 -17.54 -11.48 -3.11
C GLU A 984 -18.20 -12.85 -3.33
N GLU A 985 -18.85 -13.08 -4.47
CA GLU A 985 -19.45 -14.38 -4.79
C GLU A 985 -18.39 -15.50 -4.91
N SER A 986 -17.17 -15.21 -5.41
CA SER A 986 -16.07 -16.20 -5.42
C SER A 986 -15.44 -16.48 -4.05
N VAL A 987 -15.65 -15.63 -3.04
CA VAL A 987 -15.09 -15.82 -1.68
C VAL A 987 -16.14 -16.30 -0.66
N VAL A 988 -17.37 -15.80 -0.71
CA VAL A 988 -18.45 -16.14 0.24
C VAL A 988 -19.70 -16.73 -0.42
N GLY A 989 -19.72 -16.89 -1.74
CA GLY A 989 -20.84 -17.53 -2.46
C GLY A 989 -21.09 -18.97 -2.03
N GLU A 990 -22.22 -19.51 -2.46
CA GLU A 990 -22.69 -20.85 -2.06
C GLU A 990 -21.68 -21.93 -2.45
N GLN A 991 -21.29 -21.96 -3.73
CA GLN A 991 -20.32 -22.92 -4.27
C GLN A 991 -18.93 -22.79 -3.61
N ALA A 992 -18.47 -21.56 -3.34
CA ALA A 992 -17.16 -21.30 -2.73
C ALA A 992 -17.09 -21.83 -1.29
N VAL A 993 -18.13 -21.57 -0.49
CA VAL A 993 -18.22 -22.06 0.90
C VAL A 993 -18.42 -23.58 0.92
N GLU A 994 -19.24 -24.14 0.04
CA GLU A 994 -19.37 -25.60 -0.12
C GLU A 994 -18.05 -26.28 -0.49
N ALA A 995 -17.30 -25.72 -1.45
CA ALA A 995 -16.01 -26.26 -1.86
C ALA A 995 -15.01 -26.24 -0.70
N LYS A 996 -14.96 -25.16 0.10
CA LYS A 996 -14.09 -25.09 1.27
C LYS A 996 -14.53 -26.04 2.40
N ILE A 997 -15.84 -26.28 2.59
CA ILE A 997 -16.36 -27.30 3.51
C ILE A 997 -15.94 -28.71 3.05
N LYS A 998 -16.14 -29.05 1.77
CA LYS A 998 -15.75 -30.34 1.18
C LYS A 998 -14.23 -30.57 1.33
N PHE A 999 -13.41 -29.56 1.06
CA PHE A 999 -11.96 -29.58 1.28
C PHE A 999 -11.59 -29.80 2.76
N LEU A 1000 -12.20 -29.07 3.69
CA LEU A 1000 -11.92 -29.20 5.14
C LEU A 1000 -12.35 -30.55 5.73
N ALA A 1001 -13.31 -31.24 5.09
CA ALA A 1001 -13.74 -32.60 5.43
C ALA A 1001 -12.91 -33.70 4.74
N ALA A 1002 -12.27 -33.40 3.61
CA ALA A 1002 -11.36 -34.31 2.90
C ALA A 1002 -9.94 -34.33 3.51
N GLN A 1003 -9.57 -33.29 4.28
CA GLN A 1003 -8.34 -33.34 5.09
C GLN A 1003 -8.45 -34.42 6.18
N PRO A 1004 -7.41 -35.26 6.37
CA PRO A 1004 -7.39 -36.19 7.49
C PRO A 1004 -7.51 -35.43 8.81
N GLU A 1005 -8.17 -36.02 9.80
CA GLU A 1005 -8.13 -35.48 11.15
C GLU A 1005 -6.68 -35.47 11.63
N PRO A 1006 -6.20 -34.36 12.25
CA PRO A 1006 -4.86 -34.34 12.81
C PRO A 1006 -4.77 -35.43 13.87
N GLU A 1007 -3.77 -36.32 13.78
CA GLU A 1007 -3.58 -37.36 14.79
C GLU A 1007 -3.57 -36.71 16.16
N ILE A 1008 -4.55 -37.10 17.00
CA ILE A 1008 -4.56 -36.71 18.40
C ILE A 1008 -3.36 -37.45 19.00
N VAL A 1009 -2.26 -36.72 19.15
CA VAL A 1009 -1.12 -37.17 19.96
C VAL A 1009 -1.63 -37.29 21.38
N GLU A 1010 -2.14 -38.46 21.72
CA GLU A 1010 -2.47 -38.82 23.09
C GLU A 1010 -1.19 -38.71 23.91
N LEU A 1011 -1.07 -37.60 24.64
CA LEU A 1011 -0.05 -37.40 25.65
C LEU A 1011 -0.26 -38.51 26.69
N ALA A 1012 0.50 -39.59 26.51
CA ALA A 1012 0.35 -40.82 27.27
C ALA A 1012 0.33 -40.49 28.77
N LYS A 1013 -0.78 -40.85 29.42
CA LYS A 1013 -0.93 -40.68 30.86
C LYS A 1013 0.14 -41.55 31.53
N VAL A 1014 1.09 -40.91 32.19
CA VAL A 1014 2.06 -41.59 33.03
C VAL A 1014 1.32 -42.04 34.28
N ASP A 1015 0.95 -43.33 34.31
CA ASP A 1015 0.32 -43.96 35.47
C ASP A 1015 1.33 -44.14 36.61
N ASP A 1016 1.51 -43.09 37.42
CA ASP A 1016 2.28 -43.13 38.66
C ASP A 1016 1.58 -44.05 39.69
N THR A 1017 1.88 -45.35 39.62
CA THR A 1017 1.34 -46.39 40.52
C THR A 1017 2.44 -47.22 41.19
N ASN A 1018 3.05 -46.65 42.22
CA ASN A 1018 3.73 -47.37 43.31
C ASN A 1018 3.56 -46.53 44.60
N GLY A 1019 3.44 -47.09 45.80
CA GLY A 1019 3.36 -48.49 46.22
C GLY A 1019 3.39 -48.50 47.76
N ALA A 1020 2.31 -48.93 48.42
CA ALA A 1020 2.05 -48.62 49.83
C ALA A 1020 2.97 -49.33 50.86
N ALA A 1021 3.18 -48.71 52.04
CA ALA A 1021 2.64 -49.20 53.32
C ALA A 1021 3.11 -48.40 54.57
N ALA A 1022 2.22 -48.30 55.57
CA ALA A 1022 2.47 -47.97 57.00
C ALA A 1022 3.03 -46.55 57.36
N GLU A 1023 2.76 -45.95 58.52
CA GLU A 1023 1.93 -46.36 59.68
C GLU A 1023 1.24 -45.15 60.38
N ASN A 1024 0.42 -45.41 61.39
CA ASN A 1024 -0.58 -44.52 61.98
C ASN A 1024 -0.07 -43.24 62.68
N GLY A 1025 -0.88 -42.17 62.64
CA GLY A 1025 -0.78 -40.98 63.50
C GLY A 1025 -2.05 -40.12 63.39
N ASP A 1026 -2.82 -39.99 64.48
CA ASP A 1026 -4.22 -39.51 64.47
C ASP A 1026 -4.40 -38.09 65.07
N SER A 1027 -5.56 -37.47 64.79
CA SER A 1027 -6.16 -36.29 65.42
C SER A 1027 -5.55 -34.90 65.13
N MET A 1028 -6.32 -33.79 65.04
CA MET A 1028 -7.71 -33.55 64.59
C MET A 1028 -7.96 -32.03 64.49
N VAL A 1029 -8.74 -31.58 63.49
CA VAL A 1029 -9.59 -30.33 63.46
C VAL A 1029 -8.87 -28.97 63.69
N GLU A 1030 -9.10 -27.90 62.92
CA GLU A 1030 -10.22 -27.52 62.04
C GLU A 1030 -9.74 -27.04 60.64
#